data_AF-E9AHT7-F1
#
_entry.id   AF-E9AHT7-F1
#
_cell.length_a   1.000
_cell.length_b   1.000
_cell.length_c   1.000
_cell.angle_alpha   90.00
_cell.angle_beta   90.00
_cell.angle_gamma   90.00
#
_symmetry.space_group_name_H-M   'P 1'
#
loop_
_entity.id
_entity.type
_entity.pdbx_description
1 polymer ?
#
loop_
_entity_poly.entity_id
_entity_poly.type
_entity_poly.pdbx_seq_one_letter_code
_entity_poly.pdbx_strand_id
1 'polypeptide(L)'
;EAARASDAFVTDVCAACRVCRDDLSEIAFALGSLQASVSVTHNSDISCDDIAKLVEEYHYPNVWALYAKRLAPKDGLDEAKDAISDLQLALATKEEDAARVAEKLHEERAEAERLAKEVAAFRARRNAALEARDADGTLPVPARPVPAGEAAERALEPQQIADEPLYAVTLEEFCAVRAEAESRGFDVEDLGRQLSEKGDECGDLLEKLEEAVGLLAEARNESEDVRGQLAEAERASEAALRTMEKDRAKVAAELSALSLTNEKLVAEVRAFRRRRLDAIACREAEGRFFGEELSEKVDVAGVDVPVSPVTIEREPLFCVKLDELKEQRDLNAQMVMELSALGERIRDAMDPDAVRDPSSEAVFSHLEALLKALEESRDAEQSWRDLAEERERELEQLRKLFKNEEERWKNDLGEAQEEVERLQGELDLLTDKLDEACRLFGDADAVSAEGVAKLEAFAEVLAAARDTEKAAMEQLEAKESELEELRIALKDTKVCEEMRENLEDELKQLQKEKEITETELGAVQKEVNDLRYDLRAAEYRAAEKAREVERMTLDLDALNNRIQDLLEELKEKTDQYNQVIKDLDDFANSQSHENEKELLQRLAAREQELFELQEARRGENDEHEKQVGVLRDQINRLRDQTDQDNTLHDGLQDELARLRKLLLDAEAALRDKTAENEALKDDMESMIDEHEAQMREMEQELEGKGKEVSDALERLEEMSAMVQEAREGEESALRLRADSDAEVFRLQKELDKIKRLQSAMAESGDDKSSLFAQIIDTEGQLRDAVATIRKKDAQLDEVEKEWQKKLNKSEDLNHDLRRLLKRTMAALSKSKDTMGNSAGALDAFRDELKPMMQ
;
A
#
# COMPACT_ATOMS: atom_id res chain seq x y z
N GLU A 1 11.13 12.01 41.15
CA GLU A 1 9.84 12.31 41.80
C GLU A 1 9.60 13.79 42.04
N ALA A 2 10.47 14.52 42.74
CA ALA A 2 10.31 15.96 42.98
C ALA A 2 10.05 16.78 41.69
N ALA A 3 10.72 16.45 40.59
CA ALA A 3 10.47 17.07 39.29
C ALA A 3 9.07 16.74 38.71
N ARG A 4 8.57 15.51 38.86
CA ARG A 4 7.21 15.13 38.44
C ARG A 4 6.15 15.80 39.32
N ALA A 5 6.38 15.88 40.62
CA ALA A 5 5.51 16.60 41.54
C ALA A 5 5.48 18.10 41.23
N SER A 6 6.64 18.69 40.93
CA SER A 6 6.75 20.07 40.46
C SER A 6 5.99 20.28 39.15
N ASP A 7 6.19 19.42 38.15
CA ASP A 7 5.54 19.58 36.84
C ASP A 7 4.02 19.37 36.91
N ALA A 8 3.54 18.42 37.71
CA ALA A 8 2.11 18.23 37.96
C ALA A 8 1.49 19.43 38.69
N PHE A 9 2.17 19.95 39.73
CA PHE A 9 1.74 21.14 40.46
C PHE A 9 1.74 22.38 39.57
N VAL A 10 2.78 22.59 38.78
CA VAL A 10 2.87 23.69 37.80
C VAL A 10 1.74 23.61 36.78
N THR A 11 1.46 22.42 36.26
CA THR A 11 0.36 22.21 35.30
C THR A 11 -0.99 22.54 35.91
N ASP A 12 -1.23 22.14 37.16
CA ASP A 12 -2.46 22.45 37.88
C ASP A 12 -2.58 23.94 38.22
N VAL A 13 -1.49 24.60 38.64
CA VAL A 13 -1.48 26.05 38.92
C VAL A 13 -1.67 26.87 37.64
N CYS A 14 -1.04 26.47 36.53
CA CYS A 14 -1.28 27.08 35.21
C CYS A 14 -2.77 26.98 34.84
N ALA A 15 -3.40 25.82 35.03
CA ALA A 15 -4.81 25.61 34.75
C ALA A 15 -5.73 26.44 35.68
N ALA A 16 -5.40 26.51 36.97
CA ALA A 16 -6.15 27.28 37.96
C ALA A 16 -6.12 28.79 37.67
N CYS A 17 -4.93 29.33 37.43
CA CYS A 17 -4.71 30.76 37.21
C CYS A 17 -4.89 31.20 35.74
N ARG A 18 -5.04 30.25 34.80
CA ARG A 18 -5.07 30.48 33.35
C ARG A 18 -3.85 31.25 32.83
N VAL A 19 -2.67 30.89 33.34
CA VAL A 19 -1.37 31.47 32.97
C VAL A 19 -0.47 30.43 32.29
N CYS A 20 0.51 30.89 31.51
CA CYS A 20 1.47 30.01 30.87
C CYS A 20 2.50 29.49 31.88
N ARG A 21 3.22 28.41 31.53
CA ARG A 21 4.29 27.87 32.40
C ARG A 21 5.42 28.88 32.64
N ASP A 22 5.66 29.78 31.69
CA ASP A 22 6.70 30.82 31.79
C ASP A 22 6.34 31.94 32.78
N ASP A 23 5.06 32.07 33.16
CA ASP A 23 4.56 33.08 34.10
C ASP A 23 4.64 32.64 35.57
N LEU A 24 5.09 31.40 35.82
CA LEU A 24 5.25 30.84 37.16
C LEU A 24 6.72 30.86 37.57
N SER A 25 7.01 31.49 38.71
CA SER A 25 8.36 31.63 39.25
C SER A 25 8.42 31.22 40.73
N GLU A 26 9.63 30.96 41.24
CA GLU A 26 9.87 30.64 42.66
C GLU A 26 9.05 29.47 43.24
N ILE A 27 8.89 28.39 42.46
CA ILE A 27 8.19 27.19 42.92
C ILE A 27 9.07 26.44 43.94
N ALA A 28 8.65 26.41 45.20
CA ALA A 28 9.35 25.72 46.28
C ALA A 28 8.38 24.84 47.09
N PHE A 29 8.81 23.62 47.40
CA PHE A 29 8.07 22.66 48.22
C PHE A 29 8.74 22.52 49.59
N ALA A 30 7.96 22.58 50.67
CA ALA A 30 8.46 22.30 52.00
C ALA A 30 8.51 20.78 52.23
N LEU A 31 9.73 20.23 52.41
CA LEU A 31 9.94 18.80 52.64
C LEU A 31 9.19 18.32 53.89
N GLY A 32 8.38 17.28 53.73
CA GLY A 32 7.59 16.67 54.81
C GLY A 32 6.23 17.34 55.07
N SER A 33 5.84 18.36 54.30
CA SER A 33 4.49 18.94 54.34
C SER A 33 3.87 19.00 52.94
N LEU A 34 2.54 19.20 52.90
CA LEU A 34 1.77 19.45 51.66
C LEU A 34 1.77 20.95 51.29
N GLN A 35 2.80 21.70 51.71
CA GLN A 35 2.90 23.14 51.46
C GLN A 35 3.82 23.40 50.26
N ALA A 36 3.30 24.11 49.28
CA ALA A 36 4.03 24.62 48.13
C ALA A 36 3.86 26.14 48.05
N SER A 37 4.94 26.87 47.80
CA SER A 37 4.93 28.29 47.48
C SER A 37 5.23 28.48 46.00
N VAL A 38 4.48 29.37 45.34
CA VAL A 38 4.68 29.74 43.94
C VAL A 38 4.36 31.21 43.74
N SER A 39 5.16 31.89 42.93
CA SER A 39 4.98 33.29 42.53
C SER A 39 4.38 33.32 41.12
N VAL A 40 3.17 33.89 40.98
CA VAL A 40 2.42 33.94 39.72
C VAL A 40 2.46 35.34 39.13
N THR A 41 3.07 35.52 37.96
CA THR A 41 2.93 36.76 37.19
C THR A 41 1.62 36.75 36.41
N HIS A 42 0.79 37.77 36.63
CA HIS A 42 -0.55 37.86 36.04
C HIS A 42 -0.81 39.27 35.53
N ASN A 43 -1.75 39.39 34.59
CA ASN A 43 -2.18 40.68 34.06
C ASN A 43 -2.77 41.55 35.19
N SER A 44 -2.47 42.85 35.17
CA SER A 44 -2.88 43.82 36.21
C SER A 44 -4.39 43.97 36.43
N ASP A 45 -5.19 43.37 35.55
CA ASP A 45 -6.66 43.45 35.55
C ASP A 45 -7.29 42.47 36.55
N ILE A 46 -6.53 41.50 37.05
CA ILE A 46 -6.97 40.53 38.04
C ILE A 46 -6.35 40.91 39.39
N SER A 47 -7.17 40.97 40.45
CA SER A 47 -6.67 41.28 41.78
C SER A 47 -5.96 40.08 42.41
N CYS A 48 -4.99 40.33 43.30
CA CYS A 48 -4.33 39.27 44.06
C CYS A 48 -5.32 38.40 44.84
N ASP A 49 -6.41 38.97 45.33
CA ASP A 49 -7.45 38.25 46.08
C ASP A 49 -8.25 37.30 45.18
N ASP A 50 -8.47 37.66 43.91
CA ASP A 50 -9.17 36.79 42.96
C ASP A 50 -8.29 35.62 42.53
N ILE A 51 -6.99 35.84 42.36
CA ILE A 51 -6.05 34.75 42.10
C ILE A 51 -5.97 33.82 43.31
N ALA A 52 -5.92 34.37 44.53
CA ALA A 52 -5.93 33.56 45.74
C ALA A 52 -7.17 32.65 45.79
N LYS A 53 -8.35 33.16 45.42
CA LYS A 53 -9.58 32.35 45.32
C LYS A 53 -9.53 31.30 44.21
N LEU A 54 -9.03 31.64 43.02
CA LEU A 54 -8.90 30.67 41.92
C LEU A 54 -7.97 29.51 42.29
N VAL A 55 -6.89 29.80 43.00
CA VAL A 55 -5.95 28.81 43.53
C VAL A 55 -6.62 27.99 44.64
N GLU A 56 -7.38 28.61 45.55
CA GLU A 56 -8.05 27.91 46.66
C GLU A 56 -9.20 26.99 46.19
N GLU A 57 -9.96 27.39 45.17
CA GLU A 57 -11.10 26.63 44.64
C GLU A 57 -10.70 25.50 43.68
N TYR A 58 -9.48 25.53 43.13
CA TYR A 58 -9.07 24.54 42.15
C TYR A 58 -8.87 23.15 42.77
N HIS A 59 -9.25 22.10 42.05
CA HIS A 59 -9.29 20.74 42.60
C HIS A 59 -7.92 20.04 42.61
N TYR A 60 -6.96 20.48 41.78
CA TYR A 60 -5.60 19.88 41.66
C TYR A 60 -5.56 18.40 41.26
N PRO A 61 -6.18 17.99 40.13
CA PRO A 61 -6.29 16.59 39.74
C PRO A 61 -4.95 15.90 39.47
N ASN A 62 -3.95 16.59 38.90
CA ASN A 62 -2.66 15.98 38.57
C ASN A 62 -1.83 15.73 39.84
N VAL A 63 -1.86 16.68 40.78
CA VAL A 63 -1.23 16.50 42.10
C VAL A 63 -1.89 15.37 42.88
N TRP A 64 -3.23 15.28 42.88
CA TRP A 64 -3.94 14.18 43.54
C TRP A 64 -3.70 12.83 42.89
N ALA A 65 -3.54 12.77 41.56
CA ALA A 65 -3.20 11.53 40.87
C ALA A 65 -1.83 10.99 41.32
N LEU A 66 -0.84 11.86 41.52
CA LEU A 66 0.45 11.48 42.12
C LEU A 66 0.30 11.05 43.58
N TYR A 67 -0.56 11.73 44.34
CA TYR A 67 -0.83 11.36 45.73
C TYR A 67 -1.55 10.01 45.85
N ALA A 68 -2.46 9.68 44.94
CA ALA A 68 -3.15 8.40 44.89
C ALA A 68 -2.17 7.24 44.66
N LYS A 69 -1.14 7.45 43.82
CA LYS A 69 -0.07 6.48 43.61
C LYS A 69 0.81 6.23 44.83
N ARG A 70 0.81 7.13 45.83
CA ARG A 70 1.55 6.91 47.08
C ARG A 70 1.09 5.67 47.85
N LEU A 71 -0.18 5.29 47.72
CA LEU A 71 -0.76 4.09 48.33
C LEU A 71 -0.72 2.87 47.39
N ALA A 72 -0.35 3.06 46.13
CA ALA A 72 -0.17 1.96 45.19
C ALA A 72 1.14 1.22 45.48
N PRO A 73 1.27 -0.06 45.10
CA PRO A 73 2.54 -0.78 45.19
C PRO A 73 3.65 0.05 44.51
N LYS A 74 4.76 0.23 45.23
CA LYS A 74 5.90 1.05 44.79
C LYS A 74 6.45 0.46 43.49
N ASP A 75 6.56 1.29 42.44
CA ASP A 75 7.00 0.85 41.12
C ASP A 75 8.40 1.39 40.76
N GLY A 76 9.15 0.61 39.99
CA GLY A 76 10.40 1.04 39.35
C GLY A 76 11.48 1.54 40.31
N LEU A 77 11.67 2.86 40.39
CA LEU A 77 12.81 3.46 41.11
C LEU A 77 12.68 3.34 42.63
N ASP A 78 11.47 3.40 43.18
CA ASP A 78 11.30 3.27 44.64
C ASP A 78 11.37 1.82 45.08
N GLU A 79 10.92 0.87 44.26
CA GLU A 79 11.18 -0.56 44.44
C GLU A 79 12.70 -0.83 44.42
N ALA A 80 13.44 -0.21 43.49
CA ALA A 80 14.89 -0.33 43.45
C ALA A 80 15.59 0.30 44.68
N LYS A 81 15.10 1.44 45.20
CA LYS A 81 15.65 2.04 46.44
C LYS A 81 15.37 1.21 47.68
N ASP A 82 14.18 0.63 47.78
CA ASP A 82 13.82 -0.29 48.85
C ASP A 82 14.69 -1.55 48.74
N ALA A 83 14.82 -2.14 47.54
CA ALA A 83 15.71 -3.28 47.31
C ALA A 83 17.18 -2.97 47.64
N ILE A 84 17.67 -1.75 47.33
CA ILE A 84 19.02 -1.31 47.74
C ILE A 84 19.11 -1.17 49.26
N SER A 85 18.07 -0.65 49.91
CA SER A 85 18.03 -0.49 51.37
C SER A 85 17.97 -1.86 52.07
N ASP A 86 17.21 -2.81 51.53
CA ASP A 86 17.12 -4.20 51.97
C ASP A 86 18.45 -4.93 51.76
N LEU A 87 19.11 -4.72 50.62
CA LEU A 87 20.45 -5.25 50.36
C LEU A 87 21.50 -4.62 51.29
N GLN A 88 21.41 -3.32 51.61
CA GLN A 88 22.30 -2.66 52.57
C GLN A 88 22.08 -3.21 54.00
N LEU A 89 20.84 -3.45 54.39
CA LEU A 89 20.51 -4.13 55.65
C LEU A 89 21.03 -5.56 55.65
N ALA A 90 20.85 -6.32 54.57
CA ALA A 90 21.37 -7.67 54.43
C ALA A 90 22.90 -7.69 54.50
N LEU A 91 23.58 -6.72 53.86
CA LEU A 91 25.04 -6.58 53.93
C LEU A 91 25.50 -6.26 55.36
N ALA A 92 24.83 -5.32 56.05
CA ALA A 92 25.11 -5.02 57.44
C ALA A 92 24.92 -6.25 58.35
N THR A 93 23.85 -7.04 58.17
CA THR A 93 23.65 -8.28 58.94
C THR A 93 24.72 -9.33 58.64
N LYS A 94 25.20 -9.42 57.39
CA LYS A 94 26.30 -10.33 57.03
C LYS A 94 27.64 -9.85 57.56
N GLU A 95 27.87 -8.54 57.63
CA GLU A 95 29.05 -7.94 58.29
C GLU A 95 29.04 -8.20 59.79
N GLU A 96 27.88 -8.11 60.46
CA GLU A 96 27.70 -8.50 61.87
C GLU A 96 27.92 -10.00 62.10
N ASP A 97 27.38 -10.87 61.24
CA ASP A 97 27.61 -12.31 61.30
C ASP A 97 29.10 -12.65 61.08
N ALA A 98 29.77 -11.98 60.14
CA ALA A 98 31.19 -12.16 59.88
C ALA A 98 32.05 -11.67 61.05
N ALA A 99 31.69 -10.54 61.68
CA ALA A 99 32.33 -10.06 62.89
C ALA A 99 32.15 -11.06 64.05
N ARG A 100 30.96 -11.64 64.21
CA ARG A 100 30.68 -12.68 65.21
C ARG A 100 31.48 -13.96 64.98
N VAL A 101 31.62 -14.40 63.72
CA VAL A 101 32.45 -15.57 63.37
C VAL A 101 33.93 -15.27 63.60
N ALA A 102 34.39 -14.06 63.28
CA ALA A 102 35.76 -13.64 63.54
C ALA A 102 36.07 -13.58 65.05
N GLU A 103 35.12 -13.11 65.87
CA GLU A 103 35.22 -13.12 67.34
C GLU A 103 35.28 -14.56 67.88
N LYS A 104 34.38 -15.46 67.44
CA LYS A 104 34.42 -16.89 67.81
C LYS A 104 35.73 -17.58 67.43
N LEU A 105 36.25 -17.33 66.22
CA LEU A 105 37.56 -17.85 65.82
C LEU A 105 38.70 -17.27 66.67
N HIS A 106 38.57 -16.03 67.14
CA HIS A 106 39.54 -15.41 68.04
C HIS A 106 39.46 -16.01 69.46
N GLU A 107 38.25 -16.36 69.93
CA GLU A 107 38.00 -17.09 71.18
C GLU A 107 38.54 -18.52 71.11
N GLU A 108 38.22 -19.29 70.06
CA GLU A 108 38.72 -20.65 69.86
C GLU A 108 40.26 -20.68 69.75
N ARG A 109 40.86 -19.69 69.08
CA ARG A 109 42.33 -19.56 69.04
C ARG A 109 42.91 -19.21 70.41
N ALA A 110 42.24 -18.36 71.19
CA ALA A 110 42.66 -18.04 72.56
C ALA A 110 42.50 -19.25 73.49
N GLU A 111 41.45 -20.05 73.32
CA GLU A 111 41.24 -21.31 74.04
C GLU A 111 42.28 -22.36 73.64
N ALA A 112 42.59 -22.51 72.35
CA ALA A 112 43.67 -23.39 71.88
C ALA A 112 45.02 -22.96 72.47
N GLU A 113 45.29 -21.64 72.56
CA GLU A 113 46.50 -21.11 73.22
C GLU A 113 46.47 -21.36 74.75
N ARG A 114 45.29 -21.28 75.37
CA ARG A 114 45.09 -21.57 76.81
C ARG A 114 45.31 -23.06 77.10
N LEU A 115 44.74 -23.95 76.30
CA LEU A 115 44.92 -25.40 76.39
C LEU A 115 46.38 -25.78 76.10
N ALA A 116 47.05 -25.12 75.14
CA ALA A 116 48.48 -25.31 74.92
C ALA A 116 49.31 -24.93 76.16
N LYS A 117 48.97 -23.83 76.84
CA LYS A 117 49.58 -23.43 78.12
C LYS A 117 49.26 -24.40 79.25
N GLU A 118 48.04 -24.91 79.34
CA GLU A 118 47.63 -25.91 80.33
C GLU A 118 48.34 -27.25 80.12
N VAL A 119 48.45 -27.72 78.87
CA VAL A 119 49.20 -28.93 78.52
C VAL A 119 50.68 -28.74 78.81
N ALA A 120 51.27 -27.58 78.51
CA ALA A 120 52.63 -27.25 78.88
C ALA A 120 52.82 -27.23 80.42
N ALA A 121 51.87 -26.68 81.16
CA ALA A 121 51.88 -26.68 82.63
C ALA A 121 51.72 -28.10 83.20
N PHE A 122 50.88 -28.94 82.60
CA PHE A 122 50.71 -30.35 82.98
C PHE A 122 52.02 -31.12 82.75
N ARG A 123 52.68 -30.92 81.59
CA ARG A 123 54.00 -31.49 81.30
C ARG A 123 55.06 -31.02 82.31
N ALA A 124 55.09 -29.74 82.66
CA ALA A 124 55.97 -29.20 83.68
C ALA A 124 55.69 -29.79 85.07
N ARG A 125 54.41 -29.94 85.45
CA ARG A 125 53.99 -30.52 86.74
C ARG A 125 54.30 -32.01 86.82
N ARG A 126 54.11 -32.76 85.72
CA ARG A 126 54.57 -34.15 85.57
C ARG A 126 56.08 -34.25 85.79
N ASN A 127 56.88 -33.44 85.10
CA ASN A 127 58.34 -33.46 85.28
C ASN A 127 58.76 -33.08 86.70
N ALA A 128 58.15 -32.07 87.32
CA ALA A 128 58.42 -31.71 88.72
C ALA A 128 58.06 -32.85 89.69
N ALA A 129 56.97 -33.58 89.43
CA ALA A 129 56.60 -34.73 90.25
C ALA A 129 57.50 -35.95 90.00
N LEU A 130 57.99 -36.14 88.76
CA LEU A 130 59.03 -37.14 88.46
C LEU A 130 60.35 -36.79 89.17
N GLU A 131 60.77 -35.52 89.16
CA GLU A 131 61.93 -35.04 89.93
C GLU A 131 61.75 -35.27 91.44
N ALA A 132 60.58 -34.95 92.01
CA ALA A 132 60.29 -35.19 93.42
C ALA A 132 60.36 -36.67 93.79
N ARG A 133 59.85 -37.57 92.91
CA ARG A 133 59.92 -39.02 93.13
C ARG A 133 61.34 -39.58 92.96
N ASP A 134 62.11 -39.06 92.01
CA ASP A 134 63.52 -39.41 91.83
C ASP A 134 64.34 -38.98 93.07
N ALA A 135 64.00 -37.84 93.67
CA ALA A 135 64.59 -37.37 94.92
C ALA A 135 64.17 -38.19 96.17
N ASP A 136 62.90 -38.56 96.29
CA ASP A 136 62.39 -39.36 97.43
C ASP A 136 62.87 -40.83 97.40
N GLY A 137 63.31 -41.34 96.23
CA GLY A 137 63.91 -42.67 96.07
C GLY A 137 63.01 -43.87 96.43
N THR A 138 61.74 -43.64 96.76
CA THR A 138 60.87 -44.67 97.36
C THR A 138 60.21 -45.58 96.30
N LEU A 139 60.13 -45.15 95.04
CA LEU A 139 59.49 -45.91 93.96
C LEU A 139 60.30 -45.81 92.66
N PRO A 140 60.40 -46.90 91.87
CA PRO A 140 61.09 -46.88 90.58
C PRO A 140 60.44 -45.85 89.64
N VAL A 141 61.22 -44.90 89.16
CA VAL A 141 60.80 -43.93 88.14
C VAL A 141 61.29 -44.46 86.78
N PRO A 142 60.40 -44.83 85.83
CA PRO A 142 60.78 -45.48 84.58
C PRO A 142 61.56 -44.56 83.60
N ALA A 143 61.45 -43.23 83.75
CA ALA A 143 62.15 -42.26 82.91
C ALA A 143 62.87 -41.20 83.75
N ARG A 144 64.12 -40.85 83.39
CA ARG A 144 64.87 -39.76 84.03
C ARG A 144 64.16 -38.41 83.82
N PRO A 145 64.06 -37.55 84.85
CA PRO A 145 63.54 -36.20 84.68
C PRO A 145 64.38 -35.40 83.68
N VAL A 146 63.70 -34.63 82.83
CA VAL A 146 64.32 -33.73 81.83
C VAL A 146 64.44 -32.34 82.46
N PRO A 147 65.52 -31.58 82.21
CA PRO A 147 65.68 -30.23 82.72
C PRO A 147 64.44 -29.35 82.45
N ALA A 148 64.05 -28.54 83.43
CA ALA A 148 62.81 -27.76 83.43
C ALA A 148 62.55 -26.92 82.16
N GLY A 149 63.60 -26.53 81.41
CA GLY A 149 63.48 -25.78 80.15
C GLY A 149 62.92 -26.59 78.97
N GLU A 150 63.19 -27.90 78.87
CA GLU A 150 62.73 -28.76 77.77
C GLU A 150 61.45 -29.53 78.12
N ALA A 151 61.10 -29.55 79.41
CA ALA A 151 59.97 -30.27 79.97
C ALA A 151 58.62 -29.91 79.30
N ALA A 152 58.41 -28.62 79.04
CA ALA A 152 57.15 -28.11 78.48
C ALA A 152 56.99 -28.45 76.99
N GLU A 153 58.10 -28.52 76.23
CA GLU A 153 58.08 -28.63 74.76
C GLU A 153 58.07 -30.07 74.25
N ARG A 154 58.61 -31.03 75.01
CA ARG A 154 58.69 -32.43 74.54
C ARG A 154 57.30 -33.07 74.47
N ALA A 155 56.83 -33.32 73.25
CA ALA A 155 55.61 -34.08 72.99
C ALA A 155 55.73 -35.50 73.57
N LEU A 156 54.67 -35.97 74.22
CA LEU A 156 54.60 -37.28 74.86
C LEU A 156 53.81 -38.22 73.96
N GLU A 157 54.33 -39.41 73.72
CA GLU A 157 53.60 -40.44 72.98
C GLU A 157 52.50 -41.06 73.86
N PRO A 158 51.30 -41.34 73.31
CA PRO A 158 50.20 -41.94 74.06
C PRO A 158 50.58 -43.21 74.83
N GLN A 159 51.48 -44.03 74.27
CA GLN A 159 51.99 -45.24 74.91
C GLN A 159 52.76 -44.95 76.20
N GLN A 160 53.54 -43.85 76.26
CA GLN A 160 54.32 -43.48 77.45
C GLN A 160 53.43 -43.04 78.63
N ILE A 161 52.20 -42.61 78.37
CA ILE A 161 51.22 -42.25 79.39
C ILE A 161 50.54 -43.51 79.93
N ALA A 162 50.25 -44.48 79.06
CA ALA A 162 49.59 -45.73 79.42
C ALA A 162 50.45 -46.64 80.33
N ASP A 163 51.78 -46.62 80.13
CA ASP A 163 52.71 -47.48 80.87
C ASP A 163 53.13 -46.90 82.24
N GLU A 164 52.81 -45.63 82.53
CA GLU A 164 53.12 -44.98 83.81
C GLU A 164 51.94 -45.10 84.79
N PRO A 165 52.18 -45.36 86.10
CA PRO A 165 51.10 -45.48 87.07
C PRO A 165 50.34 -44.16 87.19
N LEU A 166 49.01 -44.24 87.05
CA LEU A 166 48.07 -43.13 87.10
C LEU A 166 48.37 -42.26 88.34
N TYR A 167 48.74 -40.99 88.14
CA TYR A 167 48.92 -40.02 89.22
C TYR A 167 47.69 -40.07 90.14
N ALA A 168 47.90 -40.12 91.46
CA ALA A 168 46.83 -40.22 92.44
C ALA A 168 45.98 -38.93 92.42
N VAL A 169 45.05 -38.88 91.47
CA VAL A 169 43.93 -37.95 91.41
C VAL A 169 43.12 -38.18 92.69
N THR A 170 42.88 -37.12 93.44
CA THR A 170 42.07 -37.22 94.63
C THR A 170 40.66 -37.66 94.23
N LEU A 171 39.99 -38.49 95.05
CA LEU A 171 38.66 -39.02 94.70
C LEU A 171 37.63 -37.93 94.36
N GLU A 172 37.81 -36.72 94.89
CA GLU A 172 37.00 -35.53 94.58
C GLU A 172 37.21 -35.06 93.12
N GLU A 173 38.45 -35.05 92.63
CA GLU A 173 38.77 -34.71 91.24
C GLU A 173 38.23 -35.75 90.25
N PHE A 174 38.25 -37.06 90.58
CA PHE A 174 37.67 -38.10 89.71
C PHE A 174 36.14 -37.96 89.58
N CYS A 175 35.45 -37.68 90.69
CA CYS A 175 34.01 -37.47 90.67
C CYS A 175 33.63 -36.20 89.88
N ALA A 176 34.40 -35.12 90.01
CA ALA A 176 34.19 -33.89 89.22
C ALA A 176 34.38 -34.13 87.71
N VAL A 177 35.48 -34.79 87.32
CA VAL A 177 35.77 -35.12 85.92
C VAL A 177 34.71 -36.05 85.32
N ARG A 178 34.21 -37.02 86.09
CA ARG A 178 33.15 -37.90 85.63
C ARG A 178 31.84 -37.14 85.39
N ALA A 179 31.47 -36.22 86.28
CA ALA A 179 30.28 -35.39 86.09
C ALA A 179 30.40 -34.47 84.86
N GLU A 180 31.60 -33.89 84.63
CA GLU A 180 31.88 -33.12 83.41
C GLU A 180 31.86 -33.99 82.15
N ALA A 181 32.38 -35.21 82.19
CA ALA A 181 32.35 -36.14 81.06
C ALA A 181 30.92 -36.60 80.73
N GLU A 182 30.10 -36.86 81.74
CA GLU A 182 28.67 -37.17 81.55
C GLU A 182 27.94 -35.96 80.93
N SER A 183 28.22 -34.72 81.36
CA SER A 183 27.67 -33.50 80.73
C SER A 183 28.11 -33.36 79.28
N ARG A 184 29.42 -33.53 78.98
CA ARG A 184 29.94 -33.44 77.60
C ARG A 184 29.41 -34.57 76.71
N GLY A 185 29.13 -35.74 77.27
CA GLY A 185 28.49 -36.84 76.54
C GLY A 185 27.13 -36.42 75.98
N PHE A 186 26.31 -35.76 76.80
CA PHE A 186 25.03 -35.21 76.34
C PHE A 186 25.21 -34.14 75.26
N ASP A 187 26.19 -33.23 75.41
CA ASP A 187 26.48 -32.21 74.39
C ASP A 187 26.94 -32.83 73.05
N VAL A 188 27.76 -33.88 73.09
CA VAL A 188 28.23 -34.60 71.89
C VAL A 188 27.09 -35.37 71.22
N GLU A 189 26.21 -36.01 71.99
CA GLU A 189 25.02 -36.67 71.45
C GLU A 189 24.07 -35.66 70.79
N ASP A 190 23.90 -34.46 71.39
CA ASP A 190 23.06 -33.42 70.82
C ASP A 190 23.67 -32.80 69.56
N LEU A 191 24.99 -32.57 69.54
CA LEU A 191 25.71 -32.17 68.33
C LEU A 191 25.68 -33.24 67.23
N GLY A 192 25.78 -34.51 67.60
CA GLY A 192 25.64 -35.63 66.65
C GLY A 192 24.24 -35.67 66.02
N ARG A 193 23.19 -35.43 66.82
CA ARG A 193 21.82 -35.31 66.33
C ARG A 193 21.66 -34.12 65.38
N GLN A 194 22.20 -32.95 65.73
CA GLN A 194 22.19 -31.77 64.86
C GLN A 194 22.97 -31.99 63.55
N LEU A 195 24.12 -32.67 63.59
CA LEU A 195 24.90 -33.00 62.39
C LEU A 195 24.15 -33.99 61.49
N SER A 196 23.47 -34.98 62.06
CA SER A 196 22.62 -35.91 61.30
C SER A 196 21.46 -35.15 60.63
N GLU A 197 20.75 -34.31 61.38
CA GLU A 197 19.66 -33.48 60.85
C GLU A 197 20.16 -32.56 59.72
N LYS A 198 21.35 -31.95 59.87
CA LYS A 198 21.97 -31.14 58.81
C LYS A 198 22.47 -31.97 57.63
N GLY A 199 22.87 -33.22 57.84
CA GLY A 199 23.23 -34.16 56.79
C GLY A 199 22.01 -34.52 55.93
N ASP A 200 20.88 -34.83 56.57
CA ASP A 200 19.61 -35.12 55.91
C ASP A 200 19.09 -33.89 55.15
N GLU A 201 19.14 -32.69 55.77
CA GLU A 201 18.82 -31.42 55.09
C GLU A 201 19.70 -31.18 53.86
N CYS A 202 21.01 -31.46 53.94
CA CYS A 202 21.91 -31.37 52.79
C CYS A 202 21.56 -32.38 51.68
N GLY A 203 21.16 -33.61 52.05
CA GLY A 203 20.70 -34.63 51.11
C GLY A 203 19.44 -34.20 50.36
N ASP A 204 18.43 -33.72 51.08
CA ASP A 204 17.19 -33.19 50.51
C ASP A 204 17.45 -31.99 49.58
N LEU A 205 18.43 -31.13 49.93
CA LEU A 205 18.82 -29.99 49.10
C LEU A 205 19.58 -30.44 47.84
N LEU A 206 20.40 -31.48 47.91
CA LEU A 206 21.10 -32.05 46.76
C LEU A 206 20.11 -32.68 45.77
N GLU A 207 19.14 -33.46 46.25
CA GLU A 207 18.11 -34.06 45.39
C GLU A 207 17.29 -32.98 44.66
N LYS A 208 16.87 -31.93 45.38
CA LYS A 208 16.20 -30.77 44.76
C LYS A 208 17.06 -30.04 43.74
N LEU A 209 18.37 -29.96 43.96
CA LEU A 209 19.29 -29.36 42.99
C LEU A 209 19.45 -30.24 41.75
N GLU A 210 19.51 -31.56 41.90
CA GLU A 210 19.57 -32.50 40.76
C GLU A 210 18.28 -32.46 39.92
N GLU A 211 17.10 -32.45 40.56
CA GLU A 211 15.81 -32.25 39.88
C GLU A 211 15.77 -30.92 39.13
N ALA A 212 16.20 -29.83 39.78
CA ALA A 212 16.26 -28.51 39.15
C ALA A 212 17.22 -28.49 37.94
N VAL A 213 18.36 -29.18 38.01
CA VAL A 213 19.29 -29.30 36.89
C VAL A 213 18.67 -30.11 35.73
N GLY A 214 17.90 -31.16 36.03
CA GLY A 214 17.16 -31.93 35.03
C GLY A 214 16.14 -31.07 34.28
N LEU A 215 15.29 -30.35 35.01
CA LEU A 215 14.28 -29.44 34.44
C LEU A 215 14.92 -28.31 33.63
N LEU A 216 16.06 -27.78 34.09
CA LEU A 216 16.81 -26.77 33.33
C LEU A 216 17.40 -27.32 32.03
N ALA A 217 17.81 -28.59 32.00
CA ALA A 217 18.31 -29.23 30.78
C ALA A 217 17.19 -29.47 29.76
N GLU A 218 16.01 -29.88 30.21
CA GLU A 218 14.82 -30.04 29.36
C GLU A 218 14.36 -28.69 28.78
N ALA A 219 14.18 -27.67 29.62
CA ALA A 219 13.84 -26.33 29.19
C ALA A 219 14.88 -25.73 28.23
N ARG A 220 16.16 -26.08 28.39
CA ARG A 220 17.22 -25.69 27.47
C ARG A 220 17.07 -26.36 26.11
N ASN A 221 16.80 -27.66 26.06
CA ASN A 221 16.61 -28.39 24.80
C ASN A 221 15.39 -27.86 24.04
N GLU A 222 14.28 -27.60 24.74
CA GLU A 222 13.09 -26.97 24.15
C GLU A 222 13.39 -25.56 23.61
N SER A 223 14.15 -24.75 24.37
CA SER A 223 14.59 -23.43 23.91
C SER A 223 15.49 -23.51 22.67
N GLU A 224 16.35 -24.52 22.58
CA GLU A 224 17.21 -24.74 21.41
C GLU A 224 16.40 -25.19 20.18
N ASP A 225 15.37 -26.04 20.34
CA ASP A 225 14.47 -26.44 19.26
C ASP A 225 13.62 -25.26 18.75
N VAL A 226 13.00 -24.50 19.66
CA VAL A 226 12.24 -23.28 19.30
C VAL A 226 13.12 -22.25 18.59
N ARG A 227 14.38 -22.10 19.02
CA ARG A 227 15.36 -21.22 18.36
C ARG A 227 15.73 -21.72 16.96
N GLY A 228 15.83 -23.04 16.77
CA GLY A 228 16.01 -23.66 15.47
C GLY A 228 14.87 -23.34 14.51
N GLN A 229 13.63 -23.54 14.96
CA GLN A 229 12.42 -23.25 14.19
C GLN A 229 12.30 -21.76 13.85
N LEU A 230 12.62 -20.87 14.79
CA LEU A 230 12.62 -19.42 14.56
C LEU A 230 13.65 -19.04 13.49
N ALA A 231 14.87 -19.58 13.57
CA ALA A 231 15.92 -19.32 12.57
C ALA A 231 15.56 -19.86 11.17
N GLU A 232 14.81 -20.96 11.07
CA GLU A 232 14.28 -21.45 9.80
C GLU A 232 13.19 -20.53 9.24
N ALA A 233 12.26 -20.07 10.08
CA ALA A 233 11.23 -19.12 9.71
C ALA A 233 11.81 -17.76 9.26
N GLU A 234 12.84 -17.25 9.97
CA GLU A 234 13.57 -16.04 9.60
C GLU A 234 14.23 -16.19 8.22
N ARG A 235 14.96 -17.29 7.99
CA ARG A 235 15.58 -17.57 6.67
C ARG A 235 14.55 -17.66 5.55
N ALA A 236 13.39 -18.27 5.81
CA ALA A 236 12.29 -18.34 4.84
C ALA A 236 11.73 -16.94 4.54
N SER A 237 11.55 -16.10 5.56
CA SER A 237 11.09 -14.72 5.39
C SER A 237 12.09 -13.85 4.62
N GLU A 238 13.39 -13.98 4.92
CA GLU A 238 14.46 -13.26 4.22
C GLU A 238 14.55 -13.70 2.76
N ALA A 239 14.37 -14.99 2.47
CA ALA A 239 14.33 -15.50 1.11
C ALA A 239 13.12 -14.92 0.34
N ALA A 240 11.94 -14.88 0.96
CA ALA A 240 10.74 -14.28 0.38
C ALA A 240 10.91 -12.77 0.12
N LEU A 241 11.48 -12.03 1.07
CA LEU A 241 11.80 -10.61 0.89
C LEU A 241 12.79 -10.38 -0.25
N ARG A 242 13.86 -11.18 -0.35
CA ARG A 242 14.79 -11.11 -1.49
C ARG A 242 14.13 -11.39 -2.83
N THR A 243 13.12 -12.27 -2.88
CA THR A 243 12.35 -12.48 -4.12
C THR A 243 11.47 -11.27 -4.46
N MET A 244 10.76 -10.71 -3.47
CA MET A 244 9.96 -9.49 -3.67
C MET A 244 10.81 -8.28 -4.08
N GLU A 245 12.01 -8.12 -3.51
CA GLU A 245 12.95 -7.06 -3.89
C GLU A 245 13.44 -7.22 -5.34
N LYS A 246 13.69 -8.45 -5.79
CA LYS A 246 14.04 -8.72 -7.19
C LYS A 246 12.90 -8.37 -8.13
N ASP A 247 11.67 -8.73 -7.79
CA ASP A 247 10.51 -8.42 -8.64
C ASP A 247 10.19 -6.93 -8.63
N ARG A 248 10.31 -6.26 -7.48
CA ARG A 248 10.24 -4.80 -7.38
C ARG A 248 11.30 -4.12 -8.23
N ALA A 249 12.53 -4.64 -8.27
CA ALA A 249 13.60 -4.11 -9.11
C ALA A 249 13.31 -4.31 -10.61
N LYS A 250 12.71 -5.44 -11.01
CA LYS A 250 12.27 -5.65 -12.41
C LYS A 250 11.18 -4.65 -12.80
N VAL A 251 10.14 -4.50 -11.98
CA VAL A 251 9.05 -3.54 -12.25
C VAL A 251 9.59 -2.10 -12.29
N ALA A 252 10.52 -1.74 -11.41
CA ALA A 252 11.17 -0.42 -11.46
C ALA A 252 12.00 -0.22 -12.74
N ALA A 253 12.69 -1.27 -13.22
CA ALA A 253 13.41 -1.22 -14.48
C ALA A 253 12.45 -1.07 -15.68
N GLU A 254 11.35 -1.81 -15.71
CA GLU A 254 10.30 -1.71 -16.74
C GLU A 254 9.65 -0.32 -16.75
N LEU A 255 9.31 0.23 -15.59
CA LEU A 255 8.78 1.60 -15.47
C LEU A 255 9.80 2.64 -15.94
N SER A 256 11.09 2.46 -15.64
CA SER A 256 12.15 3.35 -16.13
C SER A 256 12.32 3.26 -17.65
N ALA A 257 12.21 2.06 -18.23
CA ALA A 257 12.27 1.84 -19.66
C ALA A 257 11.06 2.47 -20.36
N LEU A 258 9.85 2.29 -19.81
CA LEU A 258 8.62 2.91 -20.31
C LEU A 258 8.71 4.44 -20.22
N SER A 259 9.18 5.00 -19.12
CA SER A 259 9.42 6.45 -18.98
C SER A 259 10.38 6.97 -20.06
N LEU A 260 11.51 6.28 -20.29
CA LEU A 260 12.46 6.63 -21.34
C LEU A 260 11.85 6.52 -22.75
N THR A 261 11.03 5.50 -23.02
CA THR A 261 10.32 5.40 -24.32
C THR A 261 9.29 6.51 -24.47
N ASN A 262 8.57 6.86 -23.41
CA ASN A 262 7.56 7.92 -23.45
C ASN A 262 8.23 9.29 -23.64
N GLU A 263 9.38 9.54 -22.98
CA GLU A 263 10.21 10.73 -23.22
C GLU A 263 10.70 10.82 -24.67
N LYS A 264 11.14 9.69 -25.28
CA LYS A 264 11.51 9.64 -26.70
C LYS A 264 10.33 9.94 -27.61
N LEU A 265 9.17 9.32 -27.38
CA LEU A 265 7.97 9.57 -28.18
C LEU A 265 7.50 11.02 -28.05
N VAL A 266 7.53 11.60 -26.85
CA VAL A 266 7.24 13.03 -26.63
C VAL A 266 8.25 13.90 -27.37
N ALA A 267 9.54 13.56 -27.36
CA ALA A 267 10.57 14.28 -28.11
C ALA A 267 10.38 14.18 -29.63
N GLU A 268 10.01 13.01 -30.14
CA GLU A 268 9.69 12.78 -31.55
C GLU A 268 8.45 13.55 -31.99
N VAL A 269 7.38 13.55 -31.18
CA VAL A 269 6.17 14.34 -31.41
C VAL A 269 6.49 15.83 -31.41
N ARG A 270 7.31 16.32 -30.46
CA ARG A 270 7.80 17.71 -30.46
C ARG A 270 8.64 18.03 -31.70
N ALA A 271 9.53 17.14 -32.12
CA ALA A 271 10.34 17.31 -33.32
C ALA A 271 9.47 17.35 -34.58
N PHE A 272 8.47 16.47 -34.68
CA PHE A 272 7.49 16.45 -35.75
C PHE A 272 6.67 17.75 -35.80
N ARG A 273 6.18 18.23 -34.65
CA ARG A 273 5.47 19.52 -34.54
C ARG A 273 6.35 20.69 -34.97
N ARG A 274 7.63 20.69 -34.57
CA ARG A 274 8.58 21.72 -35.00
C ARG A 274 8.81 21.69 -36.52
N ARG A 275 8.99 20.50 -37.11
CA ARG A 275 9.09 20.34 -38.57
C ARG A 275 7.82 20.81 -39.29
N ARG A 276 6.63 20.49 -38.75
CA ARG A 276 5.33 20.97 -39.25
C ARG A 276 5.29 22.50 -39.26
N LEU A 277 5.66 23.15 -38.17
CA LEU A 277 5.73 24.61 -38.08
C LEU A 277 6.75 25.22 -39.06
N ASP A 278 7.96 24.65 -39.17
CA ASP A 278 9.00 25.11 -40.09
C ASP A 278 8.56 24.94 -41.56
N ALA A 279 7.81 23.90 -41.90
CA ALA A 279 7.25 23.69 -43.24
C ALA A 279 6.13 24.67 -43.59
N ILE A 280 5.24 24.97 -42.62
CA ILE A 280 4.22 26.02 -42.76
C ILE A 280 4.90 27.38 -43.01
N ALA A 281 5.89 27.74 -42.19
CA ALA A 281 6.65 28.98 -42.35
C ALA A 281 7.37 29.07 -43.71
N CYS A 282 7.95 27.96 -44.21
CA CYS A 282 8.53 27.92 -45.57
C CYS A 282 7.48 28.18 -46.66
N ARG A 283 6.29 27.57 -46.58
CA ARG A 283 5.20 27.79 -47.55
C ARG A 283 4.70 29.23 -47.55
N GLU A 284 4.54 29.82 -46.36
CA GLU A 284 4.22 31.26 -46.21
C GLU A 284 5.29 32.15 -46.86
N ALA A 285 6.57 31.78 -46.75
CA ALA A 285 7.68 32.53 -47.35
C ALA A 285 7.79 32.37 -48.88
N GLU A 286 7.51 31.18 -49.43
CA GLU A 286 7.69 30.89 -50.86
C GLU A 286 6.60 31.49 -51.77
N GLY A 287 5.43 31.85 -51.22
CA GLY A 287 4.42 32.72 -51.86
C GLY A 287 3.91 32.29 -53.24
N ARG A 288 4.17 31.07 -53.71
CA ARG A 288 3.90 30.64 -55.11
C ARG A 288 3.15 29.32 -55.28
N PHE A 289 2.57 28.75 -54.22
CA PHE A 289 1.63 27.64 -54.39
C PHE A 289 0.19 28.18 -54.44
N PHE A 290 -0.31 28.30 -55.67
CA PHE A 290 -1.74 28.48 -55.96
C PHE A 290 -2.43 27.12 -55.81
N GLY A 291 -2.69 26.71 -54.57
CA GLY A 291 -3.73 25.73 -54.23
C GLY A 291 -4.86 26.47 -53.52
N GLU A 292 -6.09 25.95 -53.64
CA GLU A 292 -7.35 26.54 -53.15
C GLU A 292 -7.19 27.39 -51.88
N GLU A 293 -7.79 28.59 -51.92
CA GLU A 293 -7.74 29.61 -50.87
C GLU A 293 -7.81 28.98 -49.47
N LEU A 294 -6.69 28.97 -48.74
CA LEU A 294 -6.62 28.59 -47.33
C LEU A 294 -7.48 29.59 -46.53
N SER A 295 -8.76 29.28 -46.36
CA SER A 295 -9.72 30.16 -45.68
C SER A 295 -9.52 30.21 -44.16
N GLU A 296 -8.67 29.37 -43.59
CA GLU A 296 -8.42 29.36 -42.14
C GLU A 296 -6.92 29.49 -41.89
N LYS A 297 -6.54 30.56 -41.18
CA LYS A 297 -5.20 30.69 -40.62
C LYS A 297 -4.96 29.47 -39.73
N VAL A 298 -4.01 28.63 -40.10
CA VAL A 298 -3.60 27.50 -39.26
C VAL A 298 -3.11 28.08 -37.93
N ASP A 299 -3.75 27.72 -36.82
CA ASP A 299 -3.31 28.13 -35.49
C ASP A 299 -1.88 27.67 -35.28
N VAL A 300 -0.95 28.64 -35.24
CA VAL A 300 0.45 28.45 -34.89
C VAL A 300 0.55 28.28 -33.38
N ALA A 301 -0.11 27.26 -32.84
CA ALA A 301 0.12 26.87 -31.46
C ALA A 301 1.58 26.39 -31.30
N GLY A 302 2.22 26.74 -30.19
CA GLY A 302 3.62 26.40 -29.93
C GLY A 302 3.89 24.89 -29.96
N VAL A 303 5.16 24.50 -30.11
CA VAL A 303 5.60 23.09 -30.22
C VAL A 303 5.07 22.18 -29.09
N ASP A 304 4.78 22.74 -27.91
CA ASP A 304 4.25 22.00 -26.76
C ASP A 304 2.73 21.76 -26.77
N VAL A 305 1.96 22.44 -27.62
CA VAL A 305 0.49 22.30 -27.66
C VAL A 305 0.09 21.12 -28.56
N PRO A 306 -0.74 20.17 -28.08
CA PRO A 306 -1.31 19.12 -28.92
C PRO A 306 -2.14 19.69 -30.05
N VAL A 307 -1.89 19.19 -31.26
CA VAL A 307 -2.63 19.56 -32.47
C VAL A 307 -3.84 18.61 -32.57
N SER A 308 -5.04 19.15 -32.74
CA SER A 308 -6.24 18.34 -32.88
C SER A 308 -6.14 17.43 -34.12
N PRO A 309 -6.53 16.15 -34.03
CA PRO A 309 -6.53 15.22 -35.17
C PRO A 309 -7.29 15.78 -36.39
N VAL A 310 -8.41 16.47 -36.14
CA VAL A 310 -9.23 17.12 -37.19
C VAL A 310 -8.42 18.16 -37.96
N THR A 311 -7.51 18.89 -37.29
CA THR A 311 -6.63 19.86 -37.94
C THR A 311 -5.59 19.17 -38.83
N ILE A 312 -5.10 17.99 -38.43
CA ILE A 312 -4.14 17.19 -39.21
C ILE A 312 -4.82 16.60 -40.45
N GLU A 313 -6.07 16.11 -40.34
CA GLU A 313 -6.83 15.55 -41.47
C GLU A 313 -7.17 16.60 -42.53
N ARG A 314 -7.47 17.83 -42.09
CA ARG A 314 -7.75 18.96 -42.99
C ARG A 314 -6.49 19.56 -43.62
N GLU A 315 -5.31 19.25 -43.09
CA GLU A 315 -4.05 19.71 -43.64
C GLU A 315 -3.69 18.92 -44.91
N PRO A 316 -3.27 19.60 -46.00
CA PRO A 316 -2.82 18.90 -47.20
C PRO A 316 -1.58 18.06 -46.86
N LEU A 317 -1.63 16.76 -47.21
CA LEU A 317 -0.55 15.78 -47.07
C LEU A 317 0.82 16.42 -47.36
N PHE A 318 1.73 16.37 -46.39
CA PHE A 318 3.10 16.88 -46.50
C PHE A 318 3.77 16.34 -47.77
N CYS A 319 3.82 17.14 -48.83
CA CYS A 319 4.75 16.92 -49.91
C CYS A 319 6.15 17.19 -49.32
N VAL A 320 6.95 16.13 -49.22
CA VAL A 320 8.39 16.17 -48.91
C VAL A 320 8.98 17.42 -49.54
N LYS A 321 9.60 18.31 -48.75
CA LYS A 321 10.25 19.50 -49.32
C LYS A 321 11.15 19.02 -50.45
N LEU A 322 11.24 19.74 -51.57
CA LEU A 322 12.23 19.41 -52.61
C LEU A 322 13.63 19.28 -52.01
N ASP A 323 13.89 20.00 -50.92
CA ASP A 323 15.13 19.90 -50.15
C ASP A 323 15.20 18.67 -49.26
N GLU A 324 14.11 18.18 -48.66
CA GLU A 324 14.08 16.89 -47.93
C GLU A 324 14.26 15.69 -48.87
N LEU A 325 13.68 15.76 -50.08
CA LEU A 325 13.87 14.75 -51.12
C LEU A 325 15.31 14.79 -51.66
N LYS A 326 15.91 15.99 -51.75
CA LYS A 326 17.34 16.14 -52.04
C LYS A 326 18.20 15.64 -50.90
N GLU A 327 17.91 15.97 -49.64
CA GLU A 327 18.64 15.50 -48.46
C GLU A 327 18.57 13.98 -48.34
N GLN A 328 17.41 13.35 -48.55
CA GLN A 328 17.31 11.89 -48.62
C GLN A 328 18.07 11.31 -49.81
N ARG A 329 18.04 11.98 -50.98
CA ARG A 329 18.84 11.56 -52.14
C ARG A 329 20.34 11.72 -51.89
N ASP A 330 20.75 12.77 -51.17
CA ASP A 330 22.13 13.08 -50.82
C ASP A 330 22.63 12.15 -49.73
N LEU A 331 21.79 11.82 -48.74
CA LEU A 331 22.07 10.82 -47.71
C LEU A 331 22.13 9.41 -48.32
N ASN A 332 21.19 9.06 -49.21
CA ASN A 332 21.27 7.80 -49.96
C ASN A 332 22.51 7.77 -50.87
N ALA A 333 22.86 8.88 -51.51
CA ALA A 333 24.08 8.98 -52.29
C ALA A 333 25.33 8.85 -51.40
N GLN A 334 25.34 9.45 -50.21
CA GLN A 334 26.40 9.29 -49.21
C GLN A 334 26.49 7.85 -48.72
N MET A 335 25.39 7.20 -48.33
CA MET A 335 25.39 5.79 -47.92
C MET A 335 25.87 4.89 -49.06
N VAL A 336 25.45 5.14 -50.30
CA VAL A 336 25.94 4.41 -51.47
C VAL A 336 27.45 4.64 -51.67
N MET A 337 27.94 5.87 -51.45
CA MET A 337 29.37 6.19 -51.48
C MET A 337 30.14 5.53 -50.33
N GLU A 338 29.59 5.48 -49.13
CA GLU A 338 30.19 4.82 -47.97
C GLU A 338 30.22 3.31 -48.13
N LEU A 339 29.14 2.70 -48.62
CA LEU A 339 29.09 1.28 -48.97
C LEU A 339 30.05 0.96 -50.13
N SER A 340 30.18 1.86 -51.11
CA SER A 340 31.17 1.73 -52.18
C SER A 340 32.59 1.87 -51.65
N ALA A 341 32.85 2.82 -50.74
CA ALA A 341 34.16 3.02 -50.11
C ALA A 341 34.51 1.88 -49.14
N LEU A 342 33.53 1.32 -48.43
CA LEU A 342 33.69 0.10 -47.65
C LEU A 342 33.99 -1.08 -48.57
N GLY A 343 33.27 -1.21 -49.68
CA GLY A 343 33.52 -2.22 -50.71
C GLY A 343 34.90 -2.08 -51.37
N GLU A 344 35.39 -0.85 -51.57
CA GLU A 344 36.75 -0.55 -52.00
C GLU A 344 37.77 -0.87 -50.92
N ARG A 345 37.54 -0.49 -49.65
CA ARG A 345 38.44 -0.87 -48.53
C ARG A 345 38.52 -2.38 -48.34
N ILE A 346 37.42 -3.10 -48.47
CA ILE A 346 37.40 -4.56 -48.45
C ILE A 346 38.22 -5.10 -49.64
N ARG A 347 38.07 -4.51 -50.82
CA ARG A 347 38.82 -4.92 -52.02
C ARG A 347 40.31 -4.63 -51.89
N ASP A 348 40.70 -3.45 -51.41
CA ASP A 348 42.08 -3.03 -51.18
C ASP A 348 42.73 -3.84 -50.04
N ALA A 349 41.97 -4.17 -48.99
CA ALA A 349 42.43 -5.06 -47.92
C ALA A 349 42.59 -6.51 -48.39
N MET A 350 41.82 -6.93 -49.40
CA MET A 350 42.01 -8.22 -50.07
C MET A 350 43.02 -8.18 -51.23
N ASP A 351 43.55 -7.01 -51.58
CA ASP A 351 44.53 -6.90 -52.67
C ASP A 351 45.87 -7.46 -52.17
N PRO A 352 46.36 -8.60 -52.71
CA PRO A 352 47.57 -9.25 -52.22
C PRO A 352 48.83 -8.38 -52.29
N ASP A 353 48.82 -7.33 -53.12
CA ASP A 353 49.95 -6.39 -53.26
C ASP A 353 50.09 -5.40 -52.08
N ALA A 354 49.06 -5.25 -51.22
CA ALA A 354 49.12 -4.39 -50.04
C ALA A 354 50.03 -4.94 -48.93
N VAL A 355 50.40 -6.23 -49.00
CA VAL A 355 51.33 -6.89 -48.06
C VAL A 355 52.77 -6.61 -48.49
N ARG A 356 53.24 -5.37 -48.26
CA ARG A 356 54.61 -4.96 -48.63
C ARG A 356 55.69 -5.52 -47.70
N ASP A 357 55.32 -6.08 -46.54
CA ASP A 357 56.24 -6.76 -45.63
C ASP A 357 55.65 -8.12 -45.21
N PRO A 358 56.21 -9.26 -45.68
CA PRO A 358 55.75 -10.60 -45.34
C PRO A 358 56.34 -11.08 -44.01
N SER A 359 56.44 -10.22 -42.99
CA SER A 359 56.66 -10.72 -41.64
C SER A 359 55.37 -11.41 -41.21
N SER A 360 55.46 -12.72 -40.97
CA SER A 360 54.30 -13.54 -40.61
C SER A 360 53.50 -12.92 -39.45
N GLU A 361 54.19 -12.29 -38.51
CA GLU A 361 53.61 -11.66 -37.32
C GLU A 361 52.74 -10.43 -37.66
N ALA A 362 53.17 -9.55 -38.58
CA ALA A 362 52.35 -8.40 -38.99
C ALA A 362 51.12 -8.83 -39.80
N VAL A 363 51.28 -9.87 -40.64
CA VAL A 363 50.17 -10.47 -41.38
C VAL A 363 49.19 -11.14 -40.42
N PHE A 364 49.66 -11.85 -39.39
CA PHE A 364 48.80 -12.46 -38.37
C PHE A 364 48.07 -11.40 -37.54
N SER A 365 48.76 -10.35 -37.07
CA SER A 365 48.08 -9.27 -36.33
C SER A 365 47.07 -8.51 -37.18
N HIS A 366 47.34 -8.31 -38.48
CA HIS A 366 46.36 -7.70 -39.38
C HIS A 366 45.16 -8.61 -39.64
N LEU A 367 45.38 -9.92 -39.85
CA LEU A 367 44.31 -10.90 -39.99
C LEU A 367 43.48 -11.05 -38.71
N GLU A 368 44.10 -11.02 -37.52
CA GLU A 368 43.39 -11.02 -36.24
C GLU A 368 42.53 -9.77 -36.06
N ALA A 369 43.06 -8.59 -36.41
CA ALA A 369 42.30 -7.35 -36.35
C ALA A 369 41.11 -7.35 -37.33
N LEU A 370 41.30 -7.90 -38.53
CA LEU A 370 40.22 -8.06 -39.52
C LEU A 370 39.19 -9.09 -39.09
N LEU A 371 39.60 -10.22 -38.50
CA LEU A 371 38.69 -11.23 -37.95
C LEU A 371 37.86 -10.63 -36.82
N LYS A 372 38.47 -9.87 -35.92
CA LYS A 372 37.77 -9.21 -34.82
C LYS A 372 36.80 -8.14 -35.31
N ALA A 373 37.18 -7.33 -36.29
CA ALA A 373 36.29 -6.35 -36.91
C ALA A 373 35.12 -7.02 -37.67
N LEU A 374 35.37 -8.18 -38.31
CA LEU A 374 34.33 -8.98 -38.95
C LEU A 374 33.39 -9.61 -37.93
N GLU A 375 33.90 -10.11 -36.80
CA GLU A 375 33.11 -10.62 -35.67
C GLU A 375 32.24 -9.50 -35.07
N GLU A 376 32.81 -8.34 -34.77
CA GLU A 376 32.07 -7.17 -34.28
C GLU A 376 31.00 -6.73 -35.30
N SER A 377 31.31 -6.74 -36.60
CA SER A 377 30.33 -6.42 -37.65
C SER A 377 29.22 -7.47 -37.77
N ARG A 378 29.55 -8.75 -37.56
CA ARG A 378 28.62 -9.87 -37.61
C ARG A 378 27.70 -9.86 -36.41
N ASP A 379 28.22 -9.56 -35.22
CA ASP A 379 27.43 -9.44 -34.00
C ASP A 379 26.49 -8.24 -34.09
N ALA A 380 26.96 -7.12 -34.63
CA ALA A 380 26.12 -5.98 -34.96
C ALA A 380 25.02 -6.37 -35.98
N GLU A 381 25.38 -7.05 -37.07
CA GLU A 381 24.42 -7.51 -38.08
C GLU A 381 23.40 -8.49 -37.49
N GLN A 382 23.81 -9.39 -36.60
CA GLN A 382 22.91 -10.30 -35.90
C GLN A 382 21.96 -9.54 -34.99
N SER A 383 22.44 -8.55 -34.23
CA SER A 383 21.58 -7.70 -33.40
C SER A 383 20.55 -6.92 -34.22
N TRP A 384 20.93 -6.45 -35.41
CA TRP A 384 20.02 -5.78 -36.34
C TRP A 384 19.01 -6.75 -36.95
N ARG A 385 19.39 -8.00 -37.23
CA ARG A 385 18.45 -9.05 -37.68
C ARG A 385 17.46 -9.41 -36.59
N ASP A 386 17.90 -9.59 -35.36
CA ASP A 386 17.02 -9.92 -34.23
C ASP A 386 15.99 -8.80 -34.01
N LEU A 387 16.44 -7.53 -34.03
CA LEU A 387 15.55 -6.36 -33.96
C LEU A 387 14.60 -6.28 -35.18
N ALA A 388 15.07 -6.59 -36.38
CA ALA A 388 14.23 -6.63 -37.58
C ALA A 388 13.16 -7.73 -37.49
N GLU A 389 13.51 -8.91 -36.97
CA GLU A 389 12.55 -9.99 -36.73
C GLU A 389 11.52 -9.61 -35.66
N GLU A 390 11.92 -8.92 -34.59
CA GLU A 390 10.98 -8.37 -33.59
C GLU A 390 9.99 -7.39 -34.23
N ARG A 391 10.49 -6.46 -35.06
CA ARG A 391 9.63 -5.52 -35.79
C ARG A 391 8.75 -6.21 -36.82
N GLU A 392 9.24 -7.26 -37.47
CA GLU A 392 8.44 -8.08 -38.39
C GLU A 392 7.34 -8.84 -37.63
N ARG A 393 7.60 -9.33 -36.41
CA ARG A 393 6.58 -9.93 -35.52
C ARG A 393 5.54 -8.90 -35.09
N GLU A 394 5.94 -7.68 -34.71
CA GLU A 394 5.02 -6.59 -34.37
C GLU A 394 4.16 -6.19 -35.59
N LEU A 395 4.77 -6.04 -36.77
CA LEU A 395 4.04 -5.75 -38.01
C LEU A 395 3.08 -6.88 -38.40
N GLU A 396 3.46 -8.14 -38.20
CA GLU A 396 2.58 -9.28 -38.46
C GLU A 396 1.42 -9.34 -37.46
N GLN A 397 1.63 -8.93 -36.20
CA GLN A 397 0.55 -8.76 -35.22
C GLN A 397 -0.40 -7.63 -35.63
N LEU A 398 0.12 -6.46 -36.02
CA LEU A 398 -0.70 -5.35 -36.53
C LEU A 398 -1.47 -5.76 -37.79
N ARG A 399 -0.84 -6.47 -38.74
CA ARG A 399 -1.52 -7.02 -39.92
C ARG A 399 -2.63 -7.99 -39.58
N LYS A 400 -2.47 -8.82 -38.53
CA LYS A 400 -3.55 -9.69 -38.04
C LYS A 400 -4.68 -8.88 -37.44
N LEU A 401 -4.38 -7.84 -36.64
CA LEU A 401 -5.41 -6.96 -36.09
C LEU A 401 -6.18 -6.24 -37.21
N PHE A 402 -5.50 -5.65 -38.18
CA PHE A 402 -6.15 -5.02 -39.35
C PHE A 402 -6.96 -6.02 -40.19
N LYS A 403 -6.47 -7.26 -40.37
CA LYS A 403 -7.27 -8.31 -41.05
C LYS A 403 -8.52 -8.69 -40.25
N ASN A 404 -8.41 -8.81 -38.93
CA ASN A 404 -9.56 -9.11 -38.07
C ASN A 404 -10.58 -7.97 -38.09
N GLU A 405 -10.12 -6.71 -38.08
CA GLU A 405 -10.98 -5.55 -38.23
C GLU A 405 -11.61 -5.51 -39.63
N GLU A 406 -10.84 -5.74 -40.69
CA GLU A 406 -11.38 -5.80 -42.05
C GLU A 406 -12.40 -6.93 -42.23
N GLU A 407 -12.20 -8.09 -41.59
CA GLU A 407 -13.18 -9.18 -41.55
C GLU A 407 -14.42 -8.80 -40.74
N ARG A 408 -14.28 -8.09 -39.61
CA ARG A 408 -15.42 -7.52 -38.87
C ARG A 408 -16.22 -6.56 -39.74
N TRP A 409 -15.56 -5.56 -40.34
CA TRP A 409 -16.21 -4.62 -41.25
C TRP A 409 -16.85 -5.30 -42.45
N LYS A 410 -16.27 -6.38 -43.00
CA LYS A 410 -16.88 -7.18 -44.07
C LYS A 410 -18.09 -7.97 -43.60
N ASN A 411 -18.06 -8.51 -42.38
CA ASN A 411 -19.21 -9.20 -41.78
C ASN A 411 -20.33 -8.21 -41.51
N ASP A 412 -20.05 -7.06 -40.88
CA ASP A 412 -21.03 -6.02 -40.59
C ASP A 412 -21.62 -5.46 -41.89
N LEU A 413 -20.80 -5.26 -42.93
CA LEU A 413 -21.27 -4.86 -44.25
C LEU A 413 -22.11 -5.96 -44.92
N GLY A 414 -21.75 -7.23 -44.74
CA GLY A 414 -22.51 -8.38 -45.22
C GLY A 414 -23.86 -8.50 -44.53
N GLU A 415 -23.92 -8.36 -43.20
CA GLU A 415 -25.15 -8.35 -42.40
C GLU A 415 -26.06 -7.18 -42.80
N ALA A 416 -25.49 -5.99 -42.98
CA ALA A 416 -26.23 -4.84 -43.48
C ALA A 416 -26.75 -5.06 -44.91
N GLN A 417 -25.97 -5.73 -45.78
CA GLN A 417 -26.42 -6.10 -47.13
C GLN A 417 -27.54 -7.15 -47.09
N GLU A 418 -27.42 -8.19 -46.27
CA GLU A 418 -28.45 -9.21 -46.08
C GLU A 418 -29.74 -8.60 -45.51
N GLU A 419 -29.64 -7.65 -44.59
CA GLU A 419 -30.80 -6.93 -44.07
C GLU A 419 -31.43 -6.03 -45.13
N VAL A 420 -30.63 -5.34 -45.93
CA VAL A 420 -31.14 -4.57 -47.09
C VAL A 420 -31.80 -5.49 -48.11
N GLU A 421 -31.24 -6.66 -48.43
CA GLU A 421 -31.85 -7.65 -49.32
C GLU A 421 -33.13 -8.25 -48.74
N ARG A 422 -33.17 -8.54 -47.43
CA ARG A 422 -34.38 -8.99 -46.71
C ARG A 422 -35.47 -7.94 -46.81
N LEU A 423 -35.13 -6.70 -46.50
CA LEU A 423 -36.06 -5.57 -46.60
C LEU A 423 -36.51 -5.38 -48.05
N GLN A 424 -35.61 -5.45 -49.03
CA GLN A 424 -35.98 -5.40 -50.45
C GLN A 424 -36.92 -6.55 -50.85
N GLY A 425 -36.67 -7.79 -50.40
CA GLY A 425 -37.55 -8.93 -50.66
C GLY A 425 -38.93 -8.81 -50.00
N GLU A 426 -39.00 -8.24 -48.79
CA GLU A 426 -40.26 -7.90 -48.12
C GLU A 426 -41.01 -6.80 -48.86
N LEU A 427 -40.29 -5.79 -49.34
CA LEU A 427 -40.84 -4.70 -50.15
C LEU A 427 -41.34 -5.22 -51.52
N ASP A 428 -40.63 -6.15 -52.17
CA ASP A 428 -41.06 -6.80 -53.41
C ASP A 428 -42.31 -7.67 -53.18
N LEU A 429 -42.35 -8.46 -52.11
CA LEU A 429 -43.54 -9.25 -51.72
C LEU A 429 -44.76 -8.38 -51.43
N LEU A 430 -44.56 -7.21 -50.81
CA LEU A 430 -45.61 -6.22 -50.62
C LEU A 430 -46.05 -5.63 -51.95
N THR A 431 -45.10 -5.27 -52.82
CA THR A 431 -45.36 -4.74 -54.16
C THR A 431 -46.15 -5.75 -55.00
N ASP A 432 -45.79 -7.03 -54.99
CA ASP A 432 -46.53 -8.11 -55.67
C ASP A 432 -47.94 -8.28 -55.11
N LYS A 433 -48.12 -8.23 -53.78
CA LYS A 433 -49.44 -8.29 -53.15
C LYS A 433 -50.32 -7.11 -53.54
N LEU A 434 -49.71 -5.93 -53.71
CA LEU A 434 -50.42 -4.72 -54.11
C LEU A 434 -50.68 -4.67 -55.61
N ASP A 435 -49.81 -5.22 -56.44
CA ASP A 435 -50.11 -5.47 -57.84
C ASP A 435 -51.24 -6.52 -57.99
N GLU A 436 -51.25 -7.58 -57.18
CA GLU A 436 -52.35 -8.57 -57.13
C GLU A 436 -53.66 -7.90 -56.67
N ALA A 437 -53.60 -7.08 -55.62
CA ALA A 437 -54.74 -6.29 -55.17
C ALA A 437 -55.19 -5.30 -56.25
N CYS A 438 -54.28 -4.58 -56.91
CA CYS A 438 -54.58 -3.65 -57.98
C CYS A 438 -55.13 -4.34 -59.22
N ARG A 439 -54.69 -5.57 -59.56
CA ARG A 439 -55.33 -6.41 -60.59
C ARG A 439 -56.77 -6.76 -60.19
N LEU A 440 -57.00 -7.15 -58.94
CA LEU A 440 -58.35 -7.42 -58.43
C LEU A 440 -59.22 -6.13 -58.38
N PHE A 441 -58.62 -4.96 -58.14
CA PHE A 441 -59.31 -3.65 -58.10
C PHE A 441 -59.49 -3.00 -59.48
N GLY A 442 -58.67 -3.38 -60.47
CA GLY A 442 -58.77 -2.92 -61.85
C GLY A 442 -60.00 -3.46 -62.58
N ASP A 443 -60.50 -4.62 -62.14
CA ASP A 443 -61.78 -5.17 -62.55
C ASP A 443 -62.90 -4.56 -61.68
N ALA A 444 -63.08 -3.24 -61.83
CA ALA A 444 -64.02 -2.41 -61.07
C ALA A 444 -65.53 -2.69 -61.30
N ASP A 445 -65.89 -3.81 -61.92
CA ASP A 445 -67.30 -4.15 -62.20
C ASP A 445 -67.95 -5.10 -61.19
N ALA A 446 -67.28 -5.45 -60.09
CA ALA A 446 -67.91 -6.22 -59.02
C ALA A 446 -67.80 -5.51 -57.66
N VAL A 447 -68.78 -4.66 -57.37
CA VAL A 447 -69.10 -4.22 -56.00
C VAL A 447 -69.50 -5.46 -55.20
N SER A 448 -68.53 -6.22 -54.68
CA SER A 448 -68.80 -7.28 -53.72
C SER A 448 -68.84 -6.67 -52.31
N ALA A 449 -69.76 -7.15 -51.48
CA ALA A 449 -69.91 -6.73 -50.08
C ALA A 449 -68.60 -6.83 -49.25
N GLU A 450 -67.60 -7.56 -49.76
CA GLU A 450 -66.28 -7.72 -49.17
C GLU A 450 -65.45 -6.42 -49.19
N GLY A 451 -65.64 -5.57 -50.21
CA GLY A 451 -64.97 -4.26 -50.29
C GLY A 451 -65.47 -3.29 -49.21
N VAL A 452 -66.75 -3.35 -48.85
CA VAL A 452 -67.32 -2.55 -47.76
C VAL A 452 -66.83 -3.05 -46.40
N ALA A 453 -66.77 -4.36 -46.19
CA ALA A 453 -66.26 -4.94 -44.94
C ALA A 453 -64.78 -4.57 -44.69
N LYS A 454 -63.95 -4.54 -45.75
CA LYS A 454 -62.55 -4.09 -45.62
C LYS A 454 -62.44 -2.61 -45.28
N LEU A 455 -63.34 -1.76 -45.80
CA LEU A 455 -63.38 -0.34 -45.43
C LEU A 455 -63.80 -0.12 -43.96
N GLU A 456 -64.71 -0.93 -43.42
CA GLU A 456 -65.07 -0.90 -42.00
C GLU A 456 -63.89 -1.30 -41.10
N ALA A 457 -63.13 -2.34 -41.48
CA ALA A 457 -61.92 -2.74 -40.75
C ALA A 457 -60.83 -1.64 -40.74
N PHE A 458 -60.63 -0.92 -41.86
CA PHE A 458 -59.72 0.22 -41.90
C PHE A 458 -60.17 1.38 -40.99
N ALA A 459 -61.48 1.59 -40.87
CA ALA A 459 -62.02 2.63 -39.98
C ALA A 459 -61.79 2.30 -38.50
N GLU A 460 -61.89 1.02 -38.09
CA GLU A 460 -61.57 0.59 -36.73
C GLU A 460 -60.08 0.77 -36.38
N VAL A 461 -59.18 0.44 -37.31
CA VAL A 461 -57.73 0.61 -37.10
C VAL A 461 -57.36 2.10 -36.93
N LEU A 462 -57.99 2.99 -37.72
CA LEU A 462 -57.78 4.43 -37.58
C LEU A 462 -58.33 5.01 -36.27
N ALA A 463 -59.41 4.43 -35.72
CA ALA A 463 -59.93 4.82 -34.42
C ALA A 463 -58.98 4.41 -33.29
N ALA A 464 -58.47 3.17 -33.33
CA ALA A 464 -57.49 2.68 -32.34
C ALA A 464 -56.20 3.51 -32.33
N ALA A 465 -55.68 3.90 -33.50
CA ALA A 465 -54.48 4.74 -33.59
C ALA A 465 -54.68 6.12 -32.94
N ARG A 466 -55.86 6.73 -33.10
CA ARG A 466 -56.18 8.03 -32.49
C ARG A 466 -56.32 7.93 -30.97
N ASP A 467 -56.88 6.84 -30.46
CA ASP A 467 -56.98 6.61 -29.02
C ASP A 467 -55.58 6.42 -28.38
N THR A 468 -54.66 5.74 -29.06
CA THR A 468 -53.27 5.60 -28.59
C THR A 468 -52.49 6.92 -28.62
N GLU A 469 -52.70 7.75 -29.64
CA GLU A 469 -52.08 9.08 -29.74
C GLU A 469 -52.54 9.99 -28.58
N LYS A 470 -53.84 9.96 -28.27
CA LYS A 470 -54.40 10.71 -27.15
C LYS A 470 -53.85 10.25 -25.79
N ALA A 471 -53.70 8.94 -25.58
CA ALA A 471 -53.12 8.40 -24.35
C ALA A 471 -51.64 8.80 -24.17
N ALA A 472 -50.86 8.84 -25.26
CA ALA A 472 -49.47 9.29 -25.22
C ALA A 472 -49.36 10.79 -24.86
N MET A 473 -50.28 11.60 -25.39
CA MET A 473 -50.34 13.04 -25.09
C MET A 473 -50.66 13.32 -23.61
N GLU A 474 -51.61 12.58 -23.02
CA GLU A 474 -51.96 12.69 -21.59
C GLU A 474 -50.78 12.26 -20.67
N GLN A 475 -49.96 11.29 -21.09
CA GLN A 475 -48.75 10.89 -20.33
C GLN A 475 -47.65 11.95 -20.36
N LEU A 476 -47.46 12.64 -21.49
CA LEU A 476 -46.49 13.72 -21.60
C LEU A 476 -46.86 14.91 -20.70
N GLU A 477 -48.15 15.29 -20.66
CA GLU A 477 -48.64 16.36 -19.78
C GLU A 477 -48.42 16.03 -18.28
N ALA A 478 -48.60 14.77 -17.89
CA ALA A 478 -48.31 14.32 -16.52
C ALA A 478 -46.82 14.42 -16.18
N LYS A 479 -45.93 14.06 -17.11
CA LYS A 479 -44.48 14.15 -16.93
C LYS A 479 -43.96 15.58 -16.89
N GLU A 480 -44.53 16.49 -17.69
CA GLU A 480 -44.22 17.92 -17.60
C GLU A 480 -44.62 18.51 -16.24
N SER A 481 -45.75 18.07 -15.68
CA SER A 481 -46.20 18.50 -14.35
C SER A 481 -45.24 18.05 -13.23
N GLU A 482 -44.77 16.80 -13.28
CA GLU A 482 -43.75 16.27 -12.34
C GLU A 482 -42.42 17.04 -12.43
N LEU A 483 -41.96 17.36 -13.64
CA LEU A 483 -40.74 18.15 -13.84
C LEU A 483 -40.84 19.57 -13.29
N GLU A 484 -42.03 20.19 -13.38
CA GLU A 484 -42.23 21.53 -12.84
C GLU A 484 -42.27 21.53 -11.30
N GLU A 485 -42.81 20.49 -10.65
CA GLU A 485 -42.71 20.31 -9.20
C GLU A 485 -41.26 20.17 -8.73
N LEU A 486 -40.45 19.38 -9.44
CA LEU A 486 -39.01 19.24 -9.14
C LEU A 486 -38.25 20.56 -9.34
N ARG A 487 -38.59 21.34 -10.37
CA ARG A 487 -38.01 22.67 -10.58
C ARG A 487 -38.37 23.65 -9.47
N ILE A 488 -39.57 23.57 -8.90
CA ILE A 488 -39.97 24.40 -7.75
C ILE A 488 -39.18 23.99 -6.51
N ALA A 489 -39.01 22.69 -6.25
CA ALA A 489 -38.20 22.20 -5.14
C ALA A 489 -36.73 22.64 -5.23
N LEU A 490 -36.13 22.59 -6.43
CA LEU A 490 -34.77 23.06 -6.69
C LEU A 490 -34.57 24.58 -6.54
N LYS A 491 -35.64 25.38 -6.68
CA LYS A 491 -35.60 26.84 -6.45
C LYS A 491 -35.66 27.21 -4.97
N ASP A 492 -36.06 26.28 -4.09
CA ASP A 492 -36.15 26.56 -2.66
C ASP A 492 -34.73 26.54 -2.06
N THR A 493 -34.10 27.71 -2.01
CA THR A 493 -32.68 27.91 -1.65
C THR A 493 -32.29 27.29 -0.30
N LYS A 494 -33.27 27.11 0.60
CA LYS A 494 -33.06 26.47 1.91
C LYS A 494 -32.68 25.00 1.80
N VAL A 495 -33.26 24.25 0.86
CA VAL A 495 -32.96 22.81 0.69
C VAL A 495 -31.52 22.64 0.19
N CYS A 496 -31.09 23.50 -0.73
CA CYS A 496 -29.71 23.51 -1.23
C CYS A 496 -28.70 23.96 -0.16
N GLU A 497 -29.05 24.94 0.69
CA GLU A 497 -28.22 25.38 1.82
C GLU A 497 -28.08 24.28 2.88
N GLU A 498 -29.18 23.61 3.26
CA GLU A 498 -29.16 22.49 4.22
C GLU A 498 -28.33 21.30 3.69
N MET A 499 -28.47 20.94 2.41
CA MET A 499 -27.64 19.89 1.80
C MET A 499 -26.16 20.26 1.81
N ARG A 500 -25.83 21.52 1.54
CA ARG A 500 -24.45 21.99 1.56
C ARG A 500 -23.86 22.02 2.96
N GLU A 501 -24.62 22.48 3.97
CA GLU A 501 -24.19 22.44 5.37
C GLU A 501 -23.93 21.00 5.85
N ASN A 502 -24.79 20.05 5.48
CA ASN A 502 -24.59 18.63 5.80
C ASN A 502 -23.30 18.06 5.17
N LEU A 503 -23.05 18.36 3.89
CA LEU A 503 -21.83 17.91 3.21
C LEU A 503 -20.57 18.59 3.80
N GLU A 504 -20.67 19.86 4.20
CA GLU A 504 -19.56 20.57 4.87
C GLU A 504 -19.26 19.97 6.25
N ASP A 505 -20.25 19.50 6.98
CA ASP A 505 -20.07 18.85 8.28
C ASP A 505 -19.53 17.41 8.15
N GLU A 506 -19.97 16.64 7.15
CA GLU A 506 -19.40 15.34 6.81
C GLU A 506 -17.90 15.46 6.43
N LEU A 507 -17.54 16.46 5.62
CA LEU A 507 -16.14 16.72 5.27
C LEU A 507 -15.30 17.10 6.49
N LYS A 508 -15.82 17.91 7.43
CA LYS A 508 -15.13 18.23 8.68
C LYS A 508 -14.95 17.00 9.57
N GLN A 509 -15.93 16.09 9.58
CA GLN A 509 -15.83 14.86 10.36
C GLN A 509 -14.77 13.92 9.78
N LEU A 510 -14.77 13.71 8.46
CA LEU A 510 -13.77 12.92 7.76
C LEU A 510 -12.35 13.50 7.91
N GLN A 511 -12.21 14.83 7.94
CA GLN A 511 -10.92 15.48 8.21
C GLN A 511 -10.41 15.19 9.62
N LYS A 512 -11.27 15.23 10.64
CA LYS A 512 -10.89 14.88 12.02
C LYS A 512 -10.52 13.41 12.16
N GLU A 513 -11.27 12.51 11.54
CA GLU A 513 -10.97 11.08 11.54
C GLU A 513 -9.62 10.80 10.87
N LYS A 514 -9.35 11.46 9.73
CA LYS A 514 -8.04 11.40 9.08
C LYS A 514 -6.91 11.86 10.01
N GLU A 515 -7.04 13.02 10.66
CA GLU A 515 -6.03 13.53 11.60
C GLU A 515 -5.77 12.55 12.75
N ILE A 516 -6.81 11.92 13.30
CA ILE A 516 -6.68 10.90 14.35
C ILE A 516 -5.90 9.69 13.83
N THR A 517 -6.29 9.14 12.67
CA THR A 517 -5.59 7.97 12.09
C THR A 517 -4.12 8.25 11.75
N GLU A 518 -3.79 9.47 11.30
CA GLU A 518 -2.40 9.88 11.05
C GLU A 518 -1.58 9.95 12.35
N THR A 519 -2.18 10.39 13.46
CA THR A 519 -1.50 10.39 14.77
C THR A 519 -1.30 8.98 15.33
N GLU A 520 -2.29 8.09 15.17
CA GLU A 520 -2.18 6.69 15.58
C GLU A 520 -1.13 5.94 14.76
N LEU A 521 -1.08 6.17 13.44
CA LEU A 521 -0.05 5.62 12.56
C LEU A 521 1.35 6.08 13.00
N GLY A 522 1.49 7.36 13.35
CA GLY A 522 2.74 7.91 13.87
C GLY A 522 3.16 7.33 15.22
N ALA A 523 2.21 6.97 16.09
CA ALA A 523 2.47 6.29 17.36
C ALA A 523 2.92 4.84 17.15
N VAL A 524 2.18 4.07 16.35
CA VAL A 524 2.53 2.69 16.00
C VAL A 524 3.89 2.62 15.31
N GLN A 525 4.22 3.58 14.44
CA GLN A 525 5.52 3.61 13.78
C GLN A 525 6.67 3.88 14.74
N LYS A 526 6.45 4.65 15.83
CA LYS A 526 7.45 4.81 16.90
C LYS A 526 7.62 3.52 17.70
N GLU A 527 6.53 2.89 18.11
CA GLU A 527 6.56 1.61 18.84
C GLU A 527 7.27 0.50 18.05
N VAL A 528 7.00 0.40 16.73
CA VAL A 528 7.70 -0.55 15.85
C VAL A 528 9.20 -0.26 15.78
N ASN A 529 9.61 1.00 15.78
CA ASN A 529 11.03 1.36 15.77
C ASN A 529 11.72 1.05 17.11
N ASP A 530 11.05 1.30 18.24
CA ASP A 530 11.55 0.98 19.57
C ASP A 530 11.69 -0.54 19.75
N LEU A 531 10.67 -1.32 19.36
CA LEU A 531 10.72 -2.78 19.36
C LEU A 531 11.83 -3.35 18.47
N ARG A 532 12.11 -2.72 17.32
CA ARG A 532 13.24 -3.11 16.46
C ARG A 532 14.60 -2.84 17.13
N TYR A 533 14.71 -1.78 17.91
CA TYR A 533 15.92 -1.49 18.67
C TYR A 533 16.13 -2.52 19.78
N ASP A 534 15.07 -2.86 20.51
CA ASP A 534 15.09 -3.86 21.57
C ASP A 534 15.37 -5.27 21.04
N LEU A 535 14.79 -5.63 19.89
CA LEU A 535 15.07 -6.91 19.22
C LEU A 535 16.56 -7.04 18.87
N ARG A 536 17.15 -6.00 18.25
CA ARG A 536 18.61 -5.99 17.96
C ARG A 536 19.45 -6.09 19.23
N ALA A 537 19.06 -5.39 20.30
CA ALA A 537 19.77 -5.49 21.58
C ALA A 537 19.69 -6.91 22.17
N ALA A 538 18.54 -7.58 22.04
CA ALA A 538 18.36 -8.97 22.45
C ALA A 538 19.20 -9.95 21.60
N GLU A 539 19.23 -9.77 20.27
CA GLU A 539 20.07 -10.54 19.35
C GLU A 539 21.56 -10.45 19.73
N TYR A 540 22.06 -9.24 20.02
CA TYR A 540 23.44 -9.05 20.48
C TYR A 540 23.73 -9.79 21.79
N ARG A 541 22.82 -9.72 22.78
CA ARG A 541 22.96 -10.45 24.05
C ARG A 541 22.92 -11.97 23.87
N ALA A 542 22.04 -12.47 22.99
CA ALA A 542 21.97 -13.89 22.66
C ALA A 542 23.27 -14.38 22.00
N ALA A 543 23.85 -13.59 21.09
CA ALA A 543 25.13 -13.89 20.47
C ALA A 543 26.30 -13.88 21.47
N GLU A 544 26.29 -13.00 22.47
CA GLU A 544 27.26 -13.03 23.57
C GLU A 544 27.13 -14.31 24.41
N LYS A 545 25.90 -14.69 24.77
CA LYS A 545 25.65 -15.92 25.54
C LYS A 545 25.99 -17.18 24.77
N ALA A 546 25.76 -17.22 23.45
CA ALA A 546 26.20 -18.33 22.61
C ALA A 546 27.72 -18.52 22.65
N ARG A 547 28.51 -17.44 22.55
CA ARG A 547 29.98 -17.49 22.67
C ARG A 547 30.43 -17.94 24.06
N GLU A 548 29.73 -17.55 25.11
CA GLU A 548 30.01 -17.99 26.48
C GLU A 548 29.77 -19.50 26.65
N VAL A 549 28.68 -20.02 26.06
CA VAL A 549 28.39 -21.46 26.03
C VAL A 549 29.42 -22.25 25.20
N GLU A 550 29.83 -21.74 24.04
CA GLU A 550 30.92 -22.34 23.25
C GLU A 550 32.24 -22.40 24.04
N ARG A 551 32.54 -21.36 24.82
CA ARG A 551 33.71 -21.36 25.69
C ARG A 551 33.58 -22.40 26.82
N MET A 552 32.43 -22.45 27.50
CA MET A 552 32.19 -23.42 28.58
C MET A 552 32.20 -24.87 28.08
N THR A 553 31.73 -25.14 26.86
CA THR A 553 31.78 -26.48 26.26
C THR A 553 33.22 -26.90 25.97
N LEU A 554 34.06 -26.01 25.44
CA LEU A 554 35.50 -26.27 25.27
C LEU A 554 36.20 -26.54 26.62
N ASP A 555 35.85 -25.81 27.68
CA ASP A 555 36.40 -26.01 29.02
C ASP A 555 35.95 -27.36 29.62
N LEU A 556 34.68 -27.77 29.41
CA LEU A 556 34.17 -29.09 29.82
C LEU A 556 34.85 -30.23 29.05
N ASP A 557 35.10 -30.07 27.75
CA ASP A 557 35.85 -31.06 26.96
C ASP A 557 37.29 -31.19 27.46
N ALA A 558 37.94 -30.07 27.80
CA ALA A 558 39.28 -30.08 28.40
C ALA A 558 39.30 -30.80 29.75
N LEU A 559 38.29 -30.57 30.60
CA LEU A 559 38.13 -31.27 31.88
C LEU A 559 37.85 -32.77 31.70
N ASN A 560 37.00 -33.14 30.75
CA ASN A 560 36.69 -34.54 30.44
C ASN A 560 37.94 -35.30 29.95
N ASN A 561 38.75 -34.69 29.09
CA ASN A 561 40.03 -35.27 28.67
C ASN A 561 40.96 -35.47 29.87
N ARG A 562 41.01 -34.51 30.80
CA ARG A 562 41.83 -34.65 32.02
C ARG A 562 41.33 -35.76 32.95
N ILE A 563 40.02 -35.95 33.07
CA ILE A 563 39.45 -37.07 33.84
C ILE A 563 39.81 -38.40 33.19
N GLN A 564 39.76 -38.49 31.85
CA GLN A 564 40.17 -39.71 31.13
C GLN A 564 41.65 -40.05 31.36
N ASP A 565 42.55 -39.06 31.29
CA ASP A 565 43.97 -39.24 31.60
C ASP A 565 44.16 -39.81 33.03
N LEU A 566 43.47 -39.24 34.02
CA LEU A 566 43.56 -39.68 35.41
C LEU A 566 43.01 -41.10 35.61
N LEU A 567 41.96 -41.48 34.88
CA LEU A 567 41.43 -42.85 34.90
C LEU A 567 42.43 -43.85 34.28
N GLU A 568 43.19 -43.46 33.26
CA GLU A 568 44.28 -44.28 32.72
C GLU A 568 45.44 -44.41 33.72
N GLU A 569 45.86 -43.32 34.35
CA GLU A 569 46.88 -43.35 35.42
C GLU A 569 46.49 -44.27 36.58
N LEU A 570 45.22 -44.23 37.01
CA LEU A 570 44.69 -45.10 38.08
C LEU A 570 44.64 -46.57 37.67
N LYS A 571 44.32 -46.88 36.41
CA LYS A 571 44.38 -48.25 35.88
C LYS A 571 45.81 -48.79 35.90
N GLU A 572 46.78 -48.01 35.43
CA GLU A 572 48.20 -48.40 35.49
C GLU A 572 48.68 -48.65 36.92
N LYS A 573 48.26 -47.80 37.88
CA LYS A 573 48.57 -47.99 39.30
C LYS A 573 47.92 -49.25 39.87
N THR A 574 46.68 -49.53 39.50
CA THR A 574 45.96 -50.74 39.92
C THR A 574 46.67 -51.99 39.40
N ASP A 575 47.15 -51.98 38.16
CA ASP A 575 47.93 -53.08 37.59
C ASP A 575 49.29 -53.26 38.28
N GLN A 576 49.96 -52.16 38.66
CA GLN A 576 51.18 -52.20 39.47
C GLN A 576 50.95 -52.86 40.84
N TYR A 577 49.87 -52.51 41.54
CA TYR A 577 49.54 -53.12 42.83
C TYR A 577 49.19 -54.60 42.70
N ASN A 578 48.43 -54.98 41.67
CA ASN A 578 48.11 -56.38 41.40
C ASN A 578 49.37 -57.22 41.11
N GLN A 579 50.40 -56.64 40.49
CA GLN A 579 51.67 -57.31 40.29
C GLN A 579 52.43 -57.53 41.62
N VAL A 580 52.48 -56.52 42.50
CA VAL A 580 53.12 -56.65 43.82
C VAL A 580 52.42 -57.69 44.69
N ILE A 581 51.09 -57.77 44.63
CA ILE A 581 50.33 -58.80 45.36
C ILE A 581 50.72 -60.20 44.88
N LYS A 582 50.84 -60.42 43.57
CA LYS A 582 51.31 -61.72 43.03
C LYS A 582 52.72 -62.07 43.52
N ASP A 583 53.63 -61.10 43.51
CA ASP A 583 55.00 -61.32 43.98
C ASP A 583 55.04 -61.68 45.48
N LEU A 584 54.12 -61.12 46.29
CA LEU A 584 53.97 -61.43 47.71
C LEU A 584 53.30 -62.80 47.96
N ASP A 585 52.30 -63.17 47.17
CA ASP A 585 51.66 -64.49 47.25
C ASP A 585 52.63 -65.61 46.88
N ASP A 586 53.49 -65.39 45.88
CA ASP A 586 54.58 -66.30 45.53
C ASP A 586 55.60 -66.43 46.67
N PHE A 587 55.86 -65.34 47.40
CA PHE A 587 56.73 -65.34 48.57
C PHE A 587 56.11 -66.11 49.76
N ALA A 588 54.82 -65.88 50.05
CA ALA A 588 54.12 -66.45 51.19
C ALA A 588 53.96 -67.97 51.11
N ASN A 589 53.79 -68.54 49.90
CA ASN A 589 53.63 -69.99 49.70
C ASN A 589 54.88 -70.83 50.06
N SER A 590 55.99 -70.22 50.46
CA SER A 590 57.27 -70.93 50.71
C SER A 590 57.59 -71.22 52.19
N GLN A 591 56.76 -70.84 53.16
CA GLN A 591 57.08 -71.00 54.60
C GLN A 591 55.86 -71.31 55.50
N SER A 592 55.98 -72.36 56.34
CA SER A 592 55.35 -72.53 57.68
C SER A 592 54.17 -73.53 57.85
N HIS A 593 54.34 -74.46 58.81
CA HIS A 593 53.30 -75.39 59.32
C HIS A 593 53.26 -75.51 60.87
N GLU A 594 53.82 -74.57 61.65
CA GLU A 594 53.67 -74.56 63.14
C GLU A 594 52.98 -73.29 63.70
N ASN A 595 52.58 -72.34 62.84
CA ASN A 595 51.78 -71.16 63.19
C ASN A 595 50.28 -71.45 63.38
N GLU A 596 49.85 -72.69 63.18
CA GLU A 596 48.44 -73.07 63.03
C GLU A 596 47.60 -72.89 64.31
N LYS A 597 48.17 -73.09 65.50
CA LYS A 597 47.42 -72.95 66.78
C LYS A 597 47.16 -71.51 67.20
N GLU A 598 48.10 -70.60 66.99
CA GLU A 598 47.86 -69.16 67.18
C GLU A 598 46.90 -68.61 66.12
N LEU A 599 46.93 -69.16 64.91
CA LEU A 599 45.99 -68.81 63.86
C LEU A 599 44.56 -69.22 64.21
N LEU A 600 44.34 -70.37 64.86
CA LEU A 600 42.99 -70.79 65.30
C LEU A 600 42.39 -69.87 66.37
N GLN A 601 43.18 -69.36 67.32
CA GLN A 601 42.68 -68.39 68.31
C GLN A 601 42.43 -67.01 67.69
N ARG A 602 43.27 -66.58 66.75
CA ARG A 602 43.01 -65.37 65.95
C ARG A 602 41.79 -65.54 65.05
N LEU A 603 41.53 -66.74 64.52
CA LEU A 603 40.35 -67.06 63.72
C LEU A 603 39.06 -66.97 64.55
N ALA A 604 39.04 -67.51 65.77
CA ALA A 604 37.85 -67.41 66.63
C ALA A 604 37.52 -65.96 66.99
N ALA A 605 38.53 -65.13 67.31
CA ALA A 605 38.32 -63.69 67.53
C ALA A 605 37.82 -63.00 66.26
N ARG A 606 38.37 -63.35 65.10
CA ARG A 606 37.94 -62.84 63.80
C ARG A 606 36.52 -63.27 63.44
N GLU A 607 36.07 -64.46 63.80
CA GLU A 607 34.69 -64.91 63.57
C GLU A 607 33.68 -64.08 64.37
N GLN A 608 34.02 -63.70 65.60
CA GLN A 608 33.19 -62.79 66.40
C GLN A 608 33.18 -61.36 65.85
N GLU A 609 34.35 -60.81 65.49
CA GLU A 609 34.43 -59.52 64.78
C GLU A 609 33.62 -59.54 63.47
N LEU A 610 33.67 -60.64 62.72
CA LEU A 610 32.90 -60.81 61.47
C LEU A 610 31.39 -60.88 61.74
N PHE A 611 30.94 -61.49 62.84
CA PHE A 611 29.51 -61.52 63.18
C PHE A 611 29.00 -60.13 63.57
N GLU A 612 29.74 -59.38 64.39
CA GLU A 612 29.40 -57.99 64.74
C GLU A 612 29.38 -57.10 63.50
N LEU A 613 30.36 -57.25 62.60
CA LEU A 613 30.37 -56.55 61.31
C LEU A 613 29.23 -57.00 60.38
N GLN A 614 28.78 -58.25 60.44
CA GLN A 614 27.62 -58.73 59.67
C GLN A 614 26.31 -58.17 60.20
N GLU A 615 26.14 -58.07 61.53
CA GLU A 615 24.96 -57.42 62.12
C GLU A 615 24.96 -55.91 61.85
N ALA A 616 26.11 -55.24 61.97
CA ALA A 616 26.26 -53.83 61.58
C ALA A 616 25.92 -53.62 60.10
N ARG A 617 26.48 -54.44 59.20
CA ARG A 617 26.14 -54.41 57.76
C ARG A 617 24.68 -54.73 57.48
N ARG A 618 24.04 -55.58 58.29
CA ARG A 618 22.61 -55.87 58.13
C ARG A 618 21.76 -54.68 58.53
N GLY A 619 22.11 -53.98 59.61
CA GLY A 619 21.49 -52.72 60.00
C GLY A 619 21.66 -51.64 58.93
N GLU A 620 22.88 -51.45 58.45
CA GLU A 620 23.19 -50.54 57.33
C GLU A 620 22.41 -50.92 56.07
N ASN A 621 22.32 -52.21 55.72
CA ASN A 621 21.52 -52.68 54.57
C ASN A 621 20.02 -52.43 54.75
N ASP A 622 19.45 -52.64 55.93
CA ASP A 622 18.04 -52.37 56.21
C ASP A 622 17.75 -50.85 56.13
N GLU A 623 18.71 -50.01 56.51
CA GLU A 623 18.65 -48.55 56.34
C GLU A 623 18.74 -48.16 54.86
N HIS A 624 19.68 -48.74 54.11
CA HIS A 624 19.79 -48.56 52.67
C HIS A 624 18.52 -49.05 51.94
N GLU A 625 17.90 -50.15 52.34
CA GLU A 625 16.62 -50.61 51.77
C GLU A 625 15.48 -49.61 52.03
N LYS A 626 15.42 -49.00 53.22
CA LYS A 626 14.45 -47.92 53.51
C LYS A 626 14.71 -46.68 52.68
N GLN A 627 15.96 -46.23 52.58
CA GLN A 627 16.36 -45.09 51.75
C GLN A 627 16.01 -45.34 50.27
N VAL A 628 16.32 -46.53 49.75
CA VAL A 628 15.94 -46.95 48.39
C VAL A 628 14.41 -46.99 48.22
N GLY A 629 13.65 -47.36 49.25
CA GLY A 629 12.19 -47.29 49.25
C GLY A 629 11.66 -45.87 49.12
N VAL A 630 12.20 -44.93 49.91
CA VAL A 630 11.83 -43.49 49.86
C VAL A 630 12.18 -42.88 48.51
N LEU A 631 13.40 -43.12 48.01
CA LEU A 631 13.83 -42.66 46.69
C LEU A 631 12.95 -43.24 45.56
N ARG A 632 12.53 -44.51 45.66
CA ARG A 632 11.56 -45.08 44.69
C ARG A 632 10.21 -44.39 44.74
N ASP A 633 9.70 -44.07 45.92
CA ASP A 633 8.44 -43.35 46.07
C ASP A 633 8.53 -41.91 45.53
N GLN A 634 9.66 -41.22 45.76
CA GLN A 634 9.94 -39.90 45.17
C GLN A 634 10.01 -39.96 43.65
N ILE A 635 10.79 -40.91 43.09
CA ILE A 635 10.89 -41.14 41.65
C ILE A 635 9.51 -41.41 41.04
N ASN A 636 8.65 -42.20 41.70
CA ASN A 636 7.30 -42.47 41.21
C ASN A 636 6.42 -41.21 41.24
N ARG A 637 6.52 -40.36 42.27
CA ARG A 637 5.78 -39.08 42.33
C ARG A 637 6.22 -38.11 41.25
N LEU A 638 7.52 -37.99 41.01
CA LEU A 638 8.06 -37.17 39.93
C LEU A 638 7.58 -37.67 38.58
N ARG A 639 7.60 -39.00 38.35
CA ARG A 639 7.03 -39.59 37.12
C ARG A 639 5.56 -39.27 36.94
N ASP A 640 4.75 -39.42 37.99
CA ASP A 640 3.32 -39.07 37.93
C ASP A 640 3.09 -37.57 37.66
N GLN A 641 3.98 -36.69 38.13
CA GLN A 641 3.96 -35.26 37.83
C GLN A 641 4.38 -34.96 36.39
N THR A 642 5.48 -35.56 35.91
CA THR A 642 5.92 -35.45 34.52
C THR A 642 4.83 -35.95 33.57
N ASP A 643 4.15 -37.05 33.88
CA ASP A 643 3.01 -37.55 33.10
C ASP A 643 1.84 -36.55 33.11
N GLN A 644 1.55 -35.91 34.25
CA GLN A 644 0.54 -34.84 34.32
C GLN A 644 0.93 -33.62 33.50
N ASP A 645 2.17 -33.14 33.61
CA ASP A 645 2.66 -31.99 32.87
C ASP A 645 2.68 -32.27 31.35
N ASN A 646 3.05 -33.48 30.94
CA ASN A 646 2.94 -33.92 29.55
C ASN A 646 1.49 -33.91 29.06
N THR A 647 0.53 -34.40 29.85
CA THR A 647 -0.89 -34.33 29.46
C THR A 647 -1.41 -32.89 29.36
N LEU A 648 -0.92 -31.97 30.19
CA LEU A 648 -1.23 -30.55 30.09
C LEU A 648 -0.58 -29.91 28.86
N HIS A 649 0.67 -30.25 28.57
CA HIS A 649 1.39 -29.78 27.39
C HIS A 649 0.70 -30.24 26.09
N ASP A 650 0.32 -31.51 26.01
CA ASP A 650 -0.46 -32.05 24.89
C ASP A 650 -1.80 -31.32 24.73
N GLY A 651 -2.50 -31.03 25.83
CA GLY A 651 -3.73 -30.24 25.82
C GLY A 651 -3.55 -28.81 25.30
N LEU A 652 -2.46 -28.14 25.71
CA LEU A 652 -2.12 -26.80 25.22
C LEU A 652 -1.69 -26.82 23.75
N GLN A 653 -0.96 -27.84 23.31
CA GLN A 653 -0.62 -28.03 21.90
C GLN A 653 -1.88 -28.23 21.04
N ASP A 654 -2.85 -29.01 21.51
CA ASP A 654 -4.15 -29.19 20.85
C ASP A 654 -4.93 -27.87 20.77
N GLU A 655 -4.94 -27.06 21.82
CA GLU A 655 -5.57 -25.73 21.83
C GLU A 655 -4.87 -24.76 20.87
N LEU A 656 -3.54 -24.72 20.86
CA LEU A 656 -2.77 -23.93 19.91
C LEU A 656 -3.03 -24.37 18.46
N ALA A 657 -3.12 -25.67 18.20
CA ALA A 657 -3.46 -26.20 16.87
C ALA A 657 -4.88 -25.79 16.45
N ARG A 658 -5.86 -25.84 17.37
CA ARG A 658 -7.23 -25.35 17.12
C ARG A 658 -7.26 -23.86 16.83
N LEU A 659 -6.56 -23.03 17.61
CA LEU A 659 -6.52 -21.58 17.40
C LEU A 659 -5.82 -21.21 16.10
N ARG A 660 -4.69 -21.87 15.77
CA ARG A 660 -4.01 -21.68 14.47
C ARG A 660 -4.92 -22.03 13.30
N LYS A 661 -5.69 -23.12 13.40
CA LYS A 661 -6.67 -23.48 12.38
C LYS A 661 -7.77 -22.43 12.23
N LEU A 662 -8.34 -21.95 13.35
CA LEU A 662 -9.35 -20.89 13.33
C LEU A 662 -8.82 -19.57 12.73
N LEU A 663 -7.57 -19.22 13.00
CA LEU A 663 -6.93 -18.05 12.39
C LEU A 663 -6.76 -18.23 10.88
N LEU A 664 -6.30 -19.41 10.41
CA LEU A 664 -6.20 -19.70 8.98
C LEU A 664 -7.56 -19.65 8.28
N ASP A 665 -8.60 -20.22 8.89
CA ASP A 665 -9.97 -20.18 8.37
C ASP A 665 -10.50 -18.73 8.31
N ALA A 666 -10.20 -17.90 9.32
CA ALA A 666 -10.57 -16.49 9.36
C ALA A 666 -9.81 -15.66 8.30
N GLU A 667 -8.52 -15.89 8.12
CA GLU A 667 -7.75 -15.25 7.06
C GLU A 667 -8.23 -15.65 5.66
N ALA A 668 -8.61 -16.91 5.45
CA ALA A 668 -9.21 -17.35 4.19
C ALA A 668 -10.54 -16.63 3.93
N ALA A 669 -11.41 -16.52 4.94
CA ALA A 669 -12.65 -15.77 4.83
C ALA A 669 -12.43 -14.27 4.56
N LEU A 670 -11.39 -13.67 5.15
CA LEU A 670 -11.01 -12.28 4.83
C LEU A 670 -10.52 -12.15 3.38
N ARG A 671 -9.72 -13.09 2.87
CA ARG A 671 -9.27 -13.11 1.46
C ARG A 671 -10.46 -13.22 0.49
N ASP A 672 -11.43 -14.08 0.79
CA ASP A 672 -12.65 -14.22 -0.01
C ASP A 672 -13.46 -12.92 0.00
N LYS A 673 -13.59 -12.26 1.16
CA LYS A 673 -14.26 -10.96 1.28
C LYS A 673 -13.50 -9.83 0.60
N THR A 674 -12.18 -9.83 0.57
CA THR A 674 -11.42 -8.85 -0.20
C THR A 674 -11.61 -9.04 -1.70
N ALA A 675 -11.63 -10.29 -2.18
CA ALA A 675 -11.91 -10.58 -3.59
C ALA A 675 -13.35 -10.18 -4.00
N GLU A 676 -14.34 -10.40 -3.13
CA GLU A 676 -15.72 -9.93 -3.35
C GLU A 676 -15.79 -8.39 -3.42
N ASN A 677 -15.05 -7.69 -2.56
CA ASN A 677 -14.98 -6.22 -2.61
C ASN A 677 -14.27 -5.69 -3.85
N GLU A 678 -13.23 -6.38 -4.34
CA GLU A 678 -12.56 -6.02 -5.60
C GLU A 678 -13.52 -6.21 -6.79
N ALA A 679 -14.21 -7.34 -6.86
CA ALA A 679 -15.22 -7.59 -7.91
C ALA A 679 -16.35 -6.54 -7.89
N LEU A 680 -16.85 -6.16 -6.70
CA LEU A 680 -17.87 -5.11 -6.59
C LEU A 680 -17.35 -3.73 -7.00
N LYS A 681 -16.07 -3.43 -6.77
CA LYS A 681 -15.46 -2.18 -7.25
C LYS A 681 -15.35 -2.17 -8.76
N ASP A 682 -14.90 -3.25 -9.37
CA ASP A 682 -14.82 -3.39 -10.83
C ASP A 682 -16.21 -3.24 -11.47
N ASP A 683 -17.25 -3.84 -10.87
CA ASP A 683 -18.65 -3.68 -11.31
C ASP A 683 -19.11 -2.21 -11.20
N MET A 684 -18.77 -1.52 -10.10
CA MET A 684 -19.08 -0.10 -9.92
C MET A 684 -18.35 0.80 -10.93
N GLU A 685 -17.08 0.52 -11.21
CA GLU A 685 -16.28 1.25 -12.21
C GLU A 685 -16.86 1.06 -13.61
N SER A 686 -17.24 -0.18 -13.97
CA SER A 686 -17.93 -0.45 -15.24
C SER A 686 -19.27 0.28 -15.36
N MET A 687 -20.06 0.39 -14.28
CA MET A 687 -21.31 1.16 -14.29
C MET A 687 -21.06 2.67 -14.45
N ILE A 688 -19.99 3.20 -13.84
CA ILE A 688 -19.60 4.61 -13.99
C ILE A 688 -19.21 4.88 -15.44
N ASP A 689 -18.38 4.03 -16.05
CA ASP A 689 -17.96 4.18 -17.45
C ASP A 689 -19.15 4.15 -18.42
N GLU A 690 -20.13 3.27 -18.17
CA GLU A 690 -21.37 3.19 -18.95
C GLU A 690 -22.21 4.47 -18.80
N HIS A 691 -22.39 4.96 -17.58
CA HIS A 691 -23.10 6.23 -17.35
C HIS A 691 -22.38 7.43 -17.95
N GLU A 692 -21.05 7.48 -17.90
CA GLU A 692 -20.29 8.52 -18.58
C GLU A 692 -20.41 8.42 -20.11
N ALA A 693 -20.49 7.21 -20.67
CA ALA A 693 -20.76 7.01 -22.10
C ALA A 693 -22.15 7.54 -22.49
N GLN A 694 -23.18 7.19 -21.72
CA GLN A 694 -24.54 7.71 -21.92
C GLN A 694 -24.60 9.24 -21.81
N MET A 695 -23.88 9.83 -20.85
CA MET A 695 -23.79 11.29 -20.72
C MET A 695 -23.14 11.93 -21.95
N ARG A 696 -22.04 11.36 -22.45
CA ARG A 696 -21.37 11.84 -23.68
C ARG A 696 -22.27 11.74 -24.91
N GLU A 697 -23.04 10.67 -25.05
CA GLU A 697 -24.03 10.51 -26.13
C GLU A 697 -25.13 11.57 -26.04
N MET A 698 -25.70 11.80 -24.85
CA MET A 698 -26.70 12.85 -24.63
C MET A 698 -26.16 14.25 -24.94
N GLU A 699 -24.91 14.54 -24.58
CA GLU A 699 -24.25 15.81 -24.92
C GLU A 699 -24.09 15.98 -26.43
N GLN A 700 -23.69 14.93 -27.14
CA GLN A 700 -23.59 14.96 -28.61
C GLN A 700 -24.95 15.16 -29.28
N GLU A 701 -26.01 14.52 -28.79
CA GLU A 701 -27.37 14.76 -29.28
C GLU A 701 -27.84 16.20 -29.03
N LEU A 702 -27.55 16.76 -27.86
CA LEU A 702 -27.87 18.15 -27.53
C LEU A 702 -27.08 19.13 -28.41
N GLU A 703 -25.81 18.84 -28.69
CA GLU A 703 -24.99 19.64 -29.62
C GLU A 703 -25.55 19.56 -31.06
N GLY A 704 -25.95 18.36 -31.50
CA GLY A 704 -26.61 18.14 -32.79
C GLY A 704 -27.90 18.94 -32.92
N LYS A 705 -28.80 18.83 -31.93
CA LYS A 705 -30.04 19.63 -31.87
C LYS A 705 -29.76 21.13 -31.78
N GLY A 706 -28.71 21.54 -31.06
CA GLY A 706 -28.26 22.94 -30.99
C GLY A 706 -27.85 23.48 -32.36
N LYS A 707 -27.15 22.69 -33.16
CA LYS A 707 -26.79 23.03 -34.56
C LYS A 707 -28.03 23.13 -35.43
N GLU A 708 -28.94 22.16 -35.38
CA GLU A 708 -30.19 22.20 -36.14
C GLU A 708 -31.06 23.43 -35.82
N VAL A 709 -31.15 23.82 -34.54
CA VAL A 709 -31.86 25.04 -34.12
C VAL A 709 -31.15 26.28 -34.64
N SER A 710 -29.81 26.31 -34.61
CA SER A 710 -29.03 27.43 -35.12
C SER A 710 -29.22 27.61 -36.64
N ASP A 711 -29.16 26.52 -37.40
CA ASP A 711 -29.46 26.53 -38.84
C ASP A 711 -30.91 26.94 -39.13
N ALA A 712 -31.86 26.53 -38.28
CA ALA A 712 -33.27 26.92 -38.42
C ALA A 712 -33.46 28.41 -38.15
N LEU A 713 -32.73 28.98 -37.19
CA LEU A 713 -32.73 30.41 -36.91
C LEU A 713 -32.10 31.21 -38.06
N GLU A 714 -30.97 30.78 -38.61
CA GLU A 714 -30.33 31.43 -39.76
C GLU A 714 -31.29 31.46 -40.97
N ARG A 715 -31.98 30.36 -41.26
CA ARG A 715 -33.00 30.32 -42.33
C ARG A 715 -34.19 31.24 -42.06
N LEU A 716 -34.64 31.35 -40.81
CA LEU A 716 -35.71 32.29 -40.44
C LEU A 716 -35.25 33.74 -40.61
N GLU A 717 -33.98 34.03 -40.30
CA GLU A 717 -33.38 35.34 -40.54
C GLU A 717 -33.32 35.66 -42.03
N GLU A 718 -32.88 34.72 -42.88
CA GLU A 718 -32.88 34.87 -44.35
C GLU A 718 -34.29 35.11 -44.92
N MET A 719 -35.29 34.33 -44.47
CA MET A 719 -36.68 34.53 -44.87
C MET A 719 -37.20 35.90 -44.43
N SER A 720 -36.85 36.34 -43.22
CA SER A 720 -37.24 37.66 -42.72
C SER A 720 -36.64 38.79 -43.55
N ALA A 721 -35.38 38.64 -43.97
CA ALA A 721 -34.69 39.59 -44.85
C ALA A 721 -35.37 39.66 -46.23
N MET A 722 -35.67 38.52 -46.85
CA MET A 722 -36.39 38.47 -48.13
C MET A 722 -37.78 39.12 -48.06
N VAL A 723 -38.53 38.87 -46.99
CA VAL A 723 -39.85 39.51 -46.79
C VAL A 723 -39.71 41.02 -46.61
N GLN A 724 -38.65 41.48 -45.95
CA GLN A 724 -38.39 42.90 -45.77
C GLN A 724 -38.03 43.58 -47.10
N GLU A 725 -37.17 42.98 -47.92
CA GLU A 725 -36.87 43.47 -49.28
C GLU A 725 -38.11 43.52 -50.18
N ALA A 726 -38.97 42.48 -50.10
CA ALA A 726 -40.23 42.46 -50.85
C ALA A 726 -41.16 43.60 -50.43
N ARG A 727 -41.26 43.90 -49.12
CA ARG A 727 -42.04 45.03 -48.59
C ARG A 727 -41.48 46.38 -49.05
N GLU A 728 -40.16 46.55 -49.04
CA GLU A 728 -39.50 47.77 -49.53
C GLU A 728 -39.71 47.97 -51.04
N GLY A 729 -39.69 46.87 -51.80
CA GLY A 729 -40.03 46.87 -53.23
C GLY A 729 -41.48 47.24 -53.50
N GLU A 730 -42.43 46.71 -52.71
CA GLU A 730 -43.85 47.07 -52.80
C GLU A 730 -44.08 48.55 -52.46
N GLU A 731 -43.46 49.06 -51.39
CA GLU A 731 -43.57 50.46 -51.01
C GLU A 731 -43.03 51.39 -52.11
N SER A 732 -41.93 51.00 -52.77
CA SER A 732 -41.35 51.73 -53.90
C SER A 732 -42.30 51.76 -55.12
N ALA A 733 -42.94 50.64 -55.43
CA ALA A 733 -43.92 50.56 -56.52
C ALA A 733 -45.19 51.39 -56.23
N LEU A 734 -45.67 51.37 -54.99
CA LEU A 734 -46.81 52.19 -54.56
C LEU A 734 -46.50 53.69 -54.64
N ARG A 735 -45.30 54.11 -54.26
CA ARG A 735 -44.83 55.50 -54.42
C ARG A 735 -44.80 55.92 -55.89
N LEU A 736 -44.23 55.08 -56.77
CA LEU A 736 -44.18 55.33 -58.21
C LEU A 736 -45.59 55.47 -58.81
N ARG A 737 -46.52 54.61 -58.38
CA ARG A 737 -47.92 54.67 -58.80
C ARG A 737 -48.60 55.96 -58.34
N ALA A 738 -48.42 56.35 -57.08
CA ALA A 738 -48.95 57.60 -56.55
C ALA A 738 -48.44 58.83 -57.33
N ASP A 739 -47.15 58.83 -57.73
CA ASP A 739 -46.58 59.88 -58.57
C ASP A 739 -47.19 59.91 -59.99
N SER A 740 -47.43 58.73 -60.58
CA SER A 740 -48.10 58.63 -61.88
C SER A 740 -49.56 59.10 -61.84
N ASP A 741 -50.32 58.72 -60.80
CA ASP A 741 -51.68 59.17 -60.60
C ASP A 741 -51.74 60.70 -60.41
N ALA A 742 -50.79 61.27 -59.66
CA ALA A 742 -50.67 62.72 -59.48
C ALA A 742 -50.41 63.46 -60.82
N GLU A 743 -49.64 62.87 -61.73
CA GLU A 743 -49.45 63.41 -63.08
C GLU A 743 -50.70 63.28 -63.95
N VAL A 744 -51.41 62.15 -63.88
CA VAL A 744 -52.70 61.98 -64.57
C VAL A 744 -53.70 63.05 -64.11
N PHE A 745 -53.81 63.31 -62.81
CA PHE A 745 -54.68 64.37 -62.28
C PHE A 745 -54.27 65.77 -62.75
N ARG A 746 -52.96 66.08 -62.84
CA ARG A 746 -52.51 67.35 -63.44
C ARG A 746 -52.98 67.47 -64.88
N LEU A 747 -52.80 66.42 -65.67
CA LEU A 747 -53.14 66.45 -67.09
C LEU A 747 -54.63 66.50 -67.34
N GLN A 748 -55.42 65.85 -66.50
CA GLN A 748 -56.86 65.97 -66.56
C GLN A 748 -57.33 67.40 -66.27
N LYS A 749 -56.68 68.09 -65.32
CA LYS A 749 -56.93 69.51 -65.05
C LYS A 749 -56.57 70.42 -66.23
N GLU A 750 -55.50 70.11 -66.95
CA GLU A 750 -55.12 70.83 -68.17
C GLU A 750 -56.08 70.56 -69.33
N LEU A 751 -56.52 69.30 -69.50
CA LEU A 751 -57.54 68.93 -70.48
C LEU A 751 -58.85 69.68 -70.24
N ASP A 752 -59.28 69.79 -68.99
CA ASP A 752 -60.47 70.56 -68.62
C ASP A 752 -60.29 72.06 -68.86
N LYS A 753 -59.07 72.59 -68.66
CA LYS A 753 -58.74 73.98 -69.00
C LYS A 753 -58.89 74.21 -70.51
N ILE A 754 -58.40 73.28 -71.34
CA ILE A 754 -58.57 73.33 -72.80
C ILE A 754 -60.04 73.24 -73.19
N LYS A 755 -60.81 72.31 -72.62
CA LYS A 755 -62.26 72.21 -72.89
C LYS A 755 -63.01 73.50 -72.55
N ARG A 756 -62.64 74.16 -71.42
CA ARG A 756 -63.20 75.47 -71.06
C ARG A 756 -62.79 76.56 -72.06
N LEU A 757 -61.52 76.60 -72.48
CA LEU A 757 -61.05 77.55 -73.49
C LEU A 757 -61.75 77.33 -74.85
N GLN A 758 -61.94 76.07 -75.27
CA GLN A 758 -62.69 75.71 -76.47
C GLN A 758 -64.17 76.11 -76.38
N SER A 759 -64.79 75.93 -75.22
CA SER A 759 -66.18 76.37 -74.98
C SER A 759 -66.29 77.90 -75.03
N ALA A 760 -65.35 78.61 -74.39
CA ALA A 760 -65.27 80.08 -74.45
C ALA A 760 -65.01 80.60 -75.87
N MET A 761 -64.28 79.86 -76.71
CA MET A 761 -64.14 80.16 -78.14
C MET A 761 -65.42 79.97 -78.94
N ALA A 762 -66.26 79.00 -78.57
CA ALA A 762 -67.56 78.80 -79.21
C ALA A 762 -68.54 79.94 -78.88
N GLU A 763 -68.41 80.53 -77.68
CA GLU A 763 -69.29 81.59 -77.18
C GLU A 763 -68.83 83.02 -77.52
N SER A 764 -67.53 83.26 -77.70
CA SER A 764 -66.99 84.61 -77.96
C SER A 764 -66.59 84.81 -79.43
N GLY A 765 -67.24 85.79 -80.07
CA GLY A 765 -66.99 86.16 -81.46
C GLY A 765 -65.68 86.91 -81.70
N ASP A 766 -65.25 87.71 -80.73
CA ASP A 766 -64.26 88.78 -80.98
C ASP A 766 -62.81 88.45 -80.55
N ASP A 767 -62.58 87.50 -79.63
CA ASP A 767 -61.23 87.18 -79.11
C ASP A 767 -60.66 85.82 -79.55
N LYS A 768 -61.12 85.31 -80.70
CA LYS A 768 -60.72 84.00 -81.23
C LYS A 768 -59.21 83.84 -81.40
N SER A 769 -58.49 84.86 -81.87
CA SER A 769 -57.05 84.76 -82.16
C SER A 769 -56.19 84.55 -80.90
N SER A 770 -56.53 85.24 -79.79
CA SER A 770 -55.85 85.08 -78.50
C SER A 770 -56.13 83.71 -77.90
N LEU A 771 -57.38 83.26 -77.97
CA LEU A 771 -57.78 81.93 -77.52
C LEU A 771 -57.13 80.82 -78.36
N PHE A 772 -56.98 81.00 -79.68
CA PHE A 772 -56.22 80.09 -80.54
C PHE A 772 -54.77 79.94 -80.11
N ALA A 773 -54.08 81.04 -79.77
CA ALA A 773 -52.69 80.97 -79.31
C ALA A 773 -52.57 80.22 -77.96
N GLN A 774 -53.49 80.45 -77.02
CA GLN A 774 -53.53 79.72 -75.75
C GLN A 774 -53.87 78.24 -75.95
N ILE A 775 -54.77 77.90 -76.89
CA ILE A 775 -55.05 76.50 -77.25
C ILE A 775 -53.82 75.86 -77.86
N ILE A 776 -53.11 76.52 -78.78
CA ILE A 776 -51.90 75.96 -79.39
C ILE A 776 -50.79 75.73 -78.35
N ASP A 777 -50.59 76.68 -77.43
CA ASP A 777 -49.57 76.54 -76.37
C ASP A 777 -49.94 75.41 -75.38
N THR A 778 -51.20 75.35 -74.95
CA THR A 778 -51.69 74.26 -74.09
C THR A 778 -51.72 72.91 -74.80
N GLU A 779 -51.98 72.86 -76.11
CA GLU A 779 -51.82 71.66 -76.94
C GLU A 779 -50.35 71.25 -77.08
N GLY A 780 -49.43 72.22 -77.08
CA GLY A 780 -47.98 71.99 -77.04
C GLY A 780 -47.56 71.36 -75.71
N GLN A 781 -47.99 71.94 -74.59
CA GLN A 781 -47.75 71.40 -73.25
C GLN A 781 -48.37 70.01 -73.08
N LEU A 782 -49.59 69.79 -73.60
CA LEU A 782 -50.19 68.46 -73.65
C LEU A 782 -49.37 67.49 -74.50
N ARG A 783 -48.80 67.91 -75.63
CA ARG A 783 -47.95 67.05 -76.45
C ARG A 783 -46.67 66.64 -75.72
N ASP A 784 -46.01 67.58 -75.05
CA ASP A 784 -44.80 67.29 -74.27
C ASP A 784 -45.12 66.39 -73.08
N ALA A 785 -46.24 66.64 -72.39
CA ALA A 785 -46.69 65.79 -71.29
C ALA A 785 -47.11 64.39 -71.75
N VAL A 786 -47.76 64.28 -72.92
CA VAL A 786 -48.04 62.98 -73.55
C VAL A 786 -46.74 62.27 -73.92
N ALA A 787 -45.70 63.00 -74.35
CA ALA A 787 -44.39 62.40 -74.60
C ALA A 787 -43.72 61.91 -73.29
N THR A 788 -43.84 62.66 -72.18
CA THR A 788 -43.35 62.19 -70.87
C THR A 788 -44.13 61.00 -70.34
N ILE A 789 -45.46 60.98 -70.50
CA ILE A 789 -46.29 59.81 -70.18
C ILE A 789 -45.82 58.63 -71.01
N ARG A 790 -45.69 58.77 -72.34
CA ARG A 790 -45.22 57.67 -73.20
C ARG A 790 -43.85 57.12 -72.79
N LYS A 791 -42.95 57.99 -72.31
CA LYS A 791 -41.66 57.55 -71.77
C LYS A 791 -41.81 56.79 -70.46
N LYS A 792 -42.69 57.26 -69.56
CA LYS A 792 -43.00 56.56 -68.30
C LYS A 792 -43.76 55.26 -68.53
N ASP A 793 -44.71 55.23 -69.46
CA ASP A 793 -45.39 54.03 -69.93
C ASP A 793 -44.38 53.03 -70.49
N ALA A 794 -43.40 53.47 -71.30
CA ALA A 794 -42.35 52.58 -71.77
C ALA A 794 -41.45 52.04 -70.64
N GLN A 795 -41.22 52.82 -69.58
CA GLN A 795 -40.52 52.37 -68.37
C GLN A 795 -41.37 51.41 -67.54
N LEU A 796 -42.67 51.69 -67.40
CA LEU A 796 -43.64 50.82 -66.75
C LEU A 796 -43.76 49.51 -67.52
N ASP A 797 -43.80 49.53 -68.85
CA ASP A 797 -43.79 48.34 -69.70
C ASP A 797 -42.51 47.52 -69.49
N GLU A 798 -41.35 48.15 -69.30
CA GLU A 798 -40.11 47.41 -69.04
C GLU A 798 -40.09 46.82 -67.62
N VAL A 799 -40.55 47.57 -66.63
CA VAL A 799 -40.73 47.08 -65.25
C VAL A 799 -41.77 45.97 -65.21
N GLU A 800 -42.86 46.09 -65.97
CA GLU A 800 -43.92 45.09 -66.07
C GLU A 800 -43.39 43.85 -66.79
N LYS A 801 -42.54 43.98 -67.82
CA LYS A 801 -41.85 42.84 -68.44
C LYS A 801 -40.85 42.19 -67.49
N GLU A 802 -40.09 42.95 -66.72
CA GLU A 802 -39.19 42.39 -65.71
C GLU A 802 -39.98 41.69 -64.61
N TRP A 803 -41.07 42.29 -64.16
CA TRP A 803 -41.98 41.71 -63.19
C TRP A 803 -42.67 40.47 -63.76
N GLN A 804 -43.12 40.48 -65.00
CA GLN A 804 -43.65 39.30 -65.70
C GLN A 804 -42.58 38.25 -65.93
N LYS A 805 -41.31 38.61 -66.19
CA LYS A 805 -40.21 37.64 -66.22
C LYS A 805 -39.98 37.02 -64.84
N LYS A 806 -40.01 37.81 -63.77
CA LYS A 806 -39.88 37.31 -62.38
C LYS A 806 -41.10 36.47 -61.97
N LEU A 807 -42.29 36.90 -62.36
CA LEU A 807 -43.54 36.20 -62.13
C LEU A 807 -43.56 34.90 -62.92
N ASN A 808 -43.23 34.92 -64.21
CA ASN A 808 -43.11 33.70 -65.02
C ASN A 808 -42.03 32.78 -64.47
N LYS A 809 -40.87 33.29 -64.03
CA LYS A 809 -39.87 32.47 -63.34
C LYS A 809 -40.41 31.86 -62.05
N SER A 810 -41.15 32.62 -61.26
CA SER A 810 -41.81 32.15 -60.04
C SER A 810 -42.90 31.14 -60.35
N GLU A 811 -43.68 31.35 -61.40
CA GLU A 811 -44.72 30.43 -61.89
C GLU A 811 -44.12 29.17 -62.50
N ASP A 812 -43.01 29.27 -63.24
CA ASP A 812 -42.23 28.15 -63.77
C ASP A 812 -41.66 27.35 -62.60
N LEU A 813 -41.07 28.01 -61.59
CA LEU A 813 -40.56 27.37 -60.39
C LEU A 813 -41.68 26.75 -59.56
N ASN A 814 -42.84 27.39 -59.44
CA ASN A 814 -44.02 26.84 -58.77
C ASN A 814 -44.61 25.67 -59.57
N HIS A 815 -44.58 25.74 -60.90
CA HIS A 815 -45.02 24.67 -61.79
C HIS A 815 -44.07 23.49 -61.76
N ASP A 816 -42.77 23.73 -61.68
CA ASP A 816 -41.75 22.72 -61.51
C ASP A 816 -41.83 22.11 -60.11
N LEU A 817 -41.98 22.90 -59.04
CA LEU A 817 -42.29 22.42 -57.69
C LEU A 817 -43.58 21.61 -57.67
N ARG A 818 -44.66 22.05 -58.34
CA ARG A 818 -45.91 21.30 -58.46
C ARG A 818 -45.75 20.04 -59.28
N ARG A 819 -44.92 20.03 -60.33
CA ARG A 819 -44.60 18.84 -61.11
C ARG A 819 -43.77 17.87 -60.28
N LEU A 820 -42.83 18.38 -59.50
CA LEU A 820 -41.97 17.60 -58.64
C LEU A 820 -42.83 17.00 -57.53
N LEU A 821 -43.61 17.80 -56.81
CA LEU A 821 -44.64 17.35 -55.89
C LEU A 821 -45.63 16.39 -56.53
N LYS A 822 -46.10 16.60 -57.77
CA LYS A 822 -46.98 15.64 -58.43
C LYS A 822 -46.26 14.35 -58.81
N ARG A 823 -45.00 14.41 -59.26
CA ARG A 823 -44.18 13.23 -59.58
C ARG A 823 -43.84 12.47 -58.32
N THR A 824 -43.53 13.15 -57.22
CA THR A 824 -43.18 12.54 -55.95
C THR A 824 -44.42 12.09 -55.21
N MET A 825 -45.53 12.81 -55.25
CA MET A 825 -46.84 12.29 -54.84
C MET A 825 -47.28 11.12 -55.71
N ALA A 826 -47.02 11.12 -57.02
CA ALA A 826 -47.31 9.97 -57.88
C ALA A 826 -46.33 8.82 -57.62
N ALA A 827 -45.07 9.11 -57.31
CA ALA A 827 -44.07 8.12 -56.93
C ALA A 827 -44.43 7.54 -55.58
N LEU A 828 -44.70 8.35 -54.54
CA LEU A 828 -45.28 8.01 -53.24
C LEU A 828 -46.63 7.29 -53.35
N SER A 829 -47.47 7.67 -54.31
CA SER A 829 -48.74 7.00 -54.57
C SER A 829 -48.57 5.68 -55.34
N LYS A 830 -47.49 5.49 -56.09
CA LYS A 830 -47.12 4.23 -56.75
C LYS A 830 -46.23 3.35 -55.87
N SER A 831 -45.46 3.97 -54.98
CA SER A 831 -44.55 3.37 -54.00
C SER A 831 -45.20 3.23 -52.64
N LYS A 832 -46.53 3.43 -52.60
CA LYS A 832 -47.40 3.45 -51.42
C LYS A 832 -47.27 2.21 -50.54
N ASP A 833 -46.56 1.23 -51.05
CA ASP A 833 -46.57 -0.15 -50.63
C ASP A 833 -45.22 -0.57 -50.01
N THR A 834 -44.27 0.38 -49.88
CA THR A 834 -42.88 0.07 -49.55
C THR A 834 -42.16 1.30 -48.98
N MET A 835 -41.91 1.36 -47.65
CA MET A 835 -41.26 2.53 -47.00
C MET A 835 -39.92 2.91 -47.65
N GLY A 836 -39.12 1.94 -48.14
CA GLY A 836 -37.86 2.21 -48.84
C GLY A 836 -38.04 2.97 -50.16
N ASN A 837 -39.08 2.68 -50.92
CA ASN A 837 -39.43 3.42 -52.15
C ASN A 837 -40.07 4.78 -51.86
N SER A 838 -40.75 4.95 -50.71
CA SER A 838 -41.17 6.28 -50.26
C SER A 838 -40.00 7.11 -49.76
N ALA A 839 -39.04 6.51 -49.05
CA ALA A 839 -37.80 7.16 -48.65
C ALA A 839 -36.98 7.56 -49.88
N GLY A 840 -36.75 6.65 -50.83
CA GLY A 840 -36.10 6.97 -52.09
C GLY A 840 -36.85 8.02 -52.94
N ALA A 841 -38.19 8.04 -52.90
CA ALA A 841 -38.97 9.11 -53.54
C ALA A 841 -38.85 10.45 -52.80
N LEU A 842 -38.68 10.46 -51.47
CA LEU A 842 -38.42 11.64 -50.65
C LEU A 842 -36.97 12.11 -50.76
N ASP A 843 -36.01 11.20 -50.91
CA ASP A 843 -34.60 11.53 -51.16
C ASP A 843 -34.44 12.07 -52.58
N ALA A 844 -35.05 11.45 -53.58
CA ALA A 844 -35.11 12.02 -54.93
C ALA A 844 -35.87 13.36 -54.95
N PHE A 845 -36.94 13.50 -54.15
CA PHE A 845 -37.59 14.80 -53.93
C PHE A 845 -36.57 15.80 -53.38
N ARG A 846 -35.84 15.45 -52.32
CA ARG A 846 -34.85 16.30 -51.66
C ARG A 846 -33.71 16.68 -52.60
N ASP A 847 -33.19 15.73 -53.36
CA ASP A 847 -32.08 15.93 -54.30
C ASP A 847 -32.49 16.78 -55.50
N GLU A 848 -33.71 16.62 -56.03
CA GLU A 848 -34.21 17.50 -57.10
C GLU A 848 -34.68 18.87 -56.56
N LEU A 849 -35.13 18.96 -55.30
CA LEU A 849 -35.51 20.22 -54.65
C LEU A 849 -34.28 21.10 -54.39
N LYS A 850 -33.15 20.49 -54.02
CA LYS A 850 -31.91 21.18 -53.66
C LYS A 850 -31.41 22.17 -54.73
N PRO A 851 -31.27 21.80 -56.02
CA PRO A 851 -30.88 22.74 -57.09
C PRO A 851 -32.00 23.68 -57.53
N MET A 852 -33.27 23.45 -57.19
CA MET A 852 -34.36 24.41 -57.46
C MET A 852 -34.47 25.49 -56.37
N MET A 853 -33.97 25.22 -55.16
CA MET A 853 -33.91 26.21 -54.08
C MET A 853 -32.65 27.10 -54.16
N GLN A 854 -31.58 26.62 -54.81
CA GLN A 854 -30.42 27.42 -55.23
C GLN A 854 -30.78 28.28 -56.43
#